data_AF-A0AAP2UN07-F1
#
_entry.id   AF-A0AAP2UN07-F1
#
_cell.length_a   1.000
_cell.length_b   1.000
_cell.length_c   1.000
_cell.angle_alpha   90.00
_cell.angle_beta   90.00
_cell.angle_gamma   90.00
#
_symmetry.space_group_name_H-M   'P 1'
#
loop_
_entity.id
_entity.type
_entity.pdbx_description
1 polymer ?
#
loop_
_entity_poly.entity_id
_entity_poly.type
_entity_poly.pdbx_seq_one_letter_code
_entity_poly.pdbx_strand_id
1 'polypeptide(L)'
;MKRKELLNAATCVYPHNEDIDTVLAKSAIIMSGDEQYLNINLFYNGELKAQYFTGTPERSYATYMDGKWTTNSIINISRKIKGDNLLRGNDFWYLNHGFEYDTERDRKIAENYLGRSLNHWEECCRTEKSQTALERKEQRIAKLMDTVPLIPKEVEQWVLNDVFPDNFLFTEQAKERNIYHCTACGKKSWRKKPFKHGEKISCPKCGKLVKVEKKRKIIIRKDAVILLQIINNNTWVERQFKVVCTWRNNEKTLEMFEETRALVPAGCTYGKLYYGTQYNANELDQEFWDKKQFNKAFVNSYLYPGNLTELLPFIGLERRGMEILALRNQKFDVNKFILTASKRPWYENMAKNGFMQLLVDVIKVYGWWGEPKDIFCLEGRSVQAFLQLDAYRVTRLKNINGGLNVLEWLRYEQKMRNNGSHIKMTDETLSYLSQKKISLHDCEDILKELGSVNRMVNYMKKQTIAPSRFLTIWRDYLHMASAEGLDLTDDIVRLPKDLKGKHDELVGLRNIRLMEKRKKEEEEKFRKLDASIKKYYPMVTRYEWEDKEYKVIPAAKCEELILESRQLHHCVGTSSDYMKKMAEGRSWILFLRKKINLEESYYTIELDMQTKEIKQWYSTFDRQPDKKTVSKVLKHWLNDVVRNHELRT
;
A
#
# COMPACT_ATOMS: atom_id res chain seq x y z
N MET A 1 34.66 3.35 33.25
CA MET A 1 34.20 3.67 34.60
C MET A 1 34.53 2.45 35.43
N LYS A 2 35.53 2.53 36.29
CA LYS A 2 35.80 1.45 37.24
C LYS A 2 34.78 1.51 38.39
N ARG A 3 33.66 0.82 38.19
CA ARG A 3 32.46 0.86 39.06
C ARG A 3 32.74 0.75 40.56
N LYS A 4 33.69 -0.10 40.97
CA LYS A 4 34.06 -0.27 42.38
C LYS A 4 34.77 0.95 42.98
N GLU A 5 35.62 1.62 42.19
CA GLU A 5 36.34 2.82 42.61
C GLU A 5 35.39 4.02 42.76
N LEU A 6 34.40 4.15 41.87
CA LEU A 6 33.37 5.19 41.93
C LEU A 6 32.52 5.15 43.21
N LEU A 7 32.12 3.96 43.66
CA LEU A 7 31.36 3.81 44.90
C LEU A 7 32.19 4.19 46.13
N ASN A 8 33.48 3.86 46.12
CA ASN A 8 34.38 4.21 47.22
C ASN A 8 34.67 5.71 47.28
N ALA A 9 34.72 6.39 46.12
CA ALA A 9 34.96 7.82 46.03
C ALA A 9 33.71 8.68 46.27
N ALA A 10 32.51 8.09 46.24
CA ALA A 10 31.26 8.81 46.42
C ALA A 10 31.00 9.14 47.89
N THR A 11 30.99 10.43 48.23
CA THR A 11 30.56 10.90 49.56
C THR A 11 29.05 11.04 49.61
N CYS A 12 28.42 10.47 50.64
CA CYS A 12 26.99 10.65 50.92
C CYS A 12 26.78 11.93 51.74
N VAL A 13 26.19 12.95 51.13
CA VAL A 13 25.75 14.17 51.82
C VAL A 13 24.23 14.16 51.80
N TYR A 14 23.58 14.34 52.95
CA TYR A 14 22.11 14.28 53.06
C TYR A 14 21.45 15.60 52.59
N PRO A 15 20.19 15.55 52.09
CA PRO A 15 19.45 16.73 51.61
C PRO A 15 19.03 17.67 52.76
N HIS A 16 18.66 18.91 52.42
CA HIS A 16 18.26 19.92 53.42
C HIS A 16 16.81 19.77 53.89
N ASN A 17 15.99 19.03 53.14
CA ASN A 17 14.57 18.84 53.43
C ASN A 17 14.22 17.35 53.33
N GLU A 18 13.60 16.79 54.38
CA GLU A 18 13.38 15.35 54.53
C GLU A 18 11.93 14.94 54.19
N ASP A 19 11.00 15.90 54.11
CA ASP A 19 9.55 15.69 54.04
C ASP A 19 8.95 16.08 52.67
N ILE A 20 9.39 15.42 51.59
CA ILE A 20 8.84 15.65 50.25
C ILE A 20 8.59 14.32 49.55
N ASP A 21 7.39 14.11 48.99
CA ASP A 21 7.03 13.00 48.09
C ASP A 21 7.70 13.12 46.69
N THR A 22 8.95 13.58 46.67
CA THR A 22 9.78 13.83 45.49
C THR A 22 11.18 13.27 45.72
N VAL A 23 11.76 12.69 44.67
CA VAL A 23 13.15 12.23 44.72
C VAL A 23 14.06 13.45 44.68
N LEU A 24 14.91 13.62 45.69
CA LEU A 24 15.86 14.73 45.77
C LEU A 24 17.24 14.29 45.28
N ALA A 25 17.85 15.12 44.42
CA ALA A 25 19.15 14.88 43.81
C ALA A 25 20.21 15.84 44.35
N LYS A 26 21.31 15.29 44.89
CA LYS A 26 22.50 16.06 45.28
C LYS A 26 23.68 15.74 44.40
N SER A 27 24.33 16.78 43.89
CA SER A 27 25.38 16.66 42.89
C SER A 27 26.75 16.90 43.53
N ALA A 28 27.70 16.01 43.26
CA ALA A 28 29.09 16.16 43.67
C ALA A 28 30.02 15.75 42.53
N ILE A 29 31.15 16.45 42.38
CA ILE A 29 32.25 16.01 41.52
C ILE A 29 33.17 15.15 42.37
N ILE A 30 33.41 13.93 41.91
CA ILE A 30 34.28 12.96 42.57
C ILE A 30 35.47 12.62 41.67
N MET A 31 36.57 12.21 42.29
CA MET A 31 37.75 11.72 41.59
C MET A 31 37.79 10.19 41.64
N SER A 32 38.05 9.53 40.51
CA SER A 32 38.35 8.10 40.45
C SER A 32 39.61 7.90 39.63
N GLY A 33 40.75 7.69 40.30
CA GLY A 33 42.07 7.82 39.67
C GLY A 33 42.35 9.28 39.30
N ASP A 34 42.83 9.50 38.07
CA ASP A 34 43.15 10.84 37.54
C ASP A 34 41.95 11.51 36.83
N GLU A 35 40.77 10.87 36.85
CA GLU A 35 39.58 11.34 36.14
C GLU A 35 38.50 11.87 37.10
N GLN A 36 37.84 12.93 36.67
CA GLN A 36 36.66 13.48 37.34
C GLN A 36 35.38 12.76 36.86
N TYR A 37 34.43 12.62 37.78
CA TYR A 37 33.09 12.09 37.51
C TYR A 37 32.05 12.91 38.25
N LEU A 38 30.88 13.08 37.66
CA LEU A 38 29.72 13.62 38.34
C LEU A 38 28.97 12.47 39.02
N ASN A 39 28.86 12.56 40.34
CA ASN A 39 27.98 11.75 41.16
C ASN A 39 26.71 12.55 41.48
N ILE A 40 25.56 11.92 41.32
CA ILE A 40 24.27 12.43 41.78
C ILE A 40 23.65 11.40 42.72
N ASN A 41 23.61 11.73 44.01
CA ASN A 41 22.94 10.91 45.02
C ASN A 41 21.45 11.21 45.00
N LEU A 42 20.62 10.15 44.89
CA LEU A 42 19.16 10.23 44.85
C LEU A 42 18.56 9.76 46.18
N PHE A 43 17.82 10.66 46.83
CA PHE A 43 17.17 10.45 48.13
C PHE A 43 15.65 10.42 47.97
N TYR A 44 14.97 9.58 48.75
CA TYR A 44 13.51 9.57 48.86
C TYR A 44 13.13 9.21 50.29
N ASN A 45 12.27 10.04 50.91
CA ASN A 45 11.93 9.99 52.34
C ASN A 45 13.18 9.97 53.24
N GLY A 46 14.13 10.89 52.99
CA GLY A 46 15.38 11.03 53.77
C GLY A 46 16.45 9.95 53.55
N GLU A 47 16.13 8.84 52.88
CA GLU A 47 17.07 7.73 52.66
C GLU A 47 17.74 7.77 51.29
N LEU A 48 19.04 7.46 51.23
CA LEU A 48 19.76 7.27 49.97
C LEU A 48 19.24 6.01 49.26
N LYS A 49 18.60 6.19 48.10
CA LYS A 49 18.03 5.08 47.33
C LYS A 49 18.91 4.66 46.15
N ALA A 50 19.60 5.60 45.52
CA ALA A 50 20.46 5.31 44.37
C ALA A 50 21.59 6.33 44.22
N GLN A 51 22.66 5.89 43.55
CA GLN A 51 23.79 6.76 43.20
C GLN A 51 24.00 6.71 41.68
N TYR A 52 23.80 7.85 41.04
CA TYR A 52 23.99 8.04 39.61
C TYR A 52 25.39 8.56 39.34
N PHE A 53 26.08 7.97 38.37
CA PHE A 53 27.44 8.35 37.98
C PHE A 53 27.49 8.63 36.48
N THR A 54 28.18 9.70 36.10
CA THR A 54 28.44 10.02 34.70
C THR A 54 29.80 10.69 34.53
N GLY A 55 30.48 10.39 33.41
CA GLY A 55 31.81 10.91 33.10
C GLY A 55 31.85 11.55 31.71
N THR A 56 32.54 12.68 31.58
CA THR A 56 32.72 13.35 30.29
C THR A 56 33.65 12.62 29.31
N PRO A 57 34.75 11.93 29.73
CA PRO A 57 35.62 11.21 28.80
C PRO A 57 34.93 9.99 28.16
N GLU A 58 34.09 9.29 28.94
CA GLU A 58 33.46 8.04 28.51
C GLU A 58 32.08 8.21 27.87
N ARG A 59 31.53 9.43 27.89
CA ARG A 59 30.18 9.78 27.39
C ARG A 59 29.15 8.71 27.72
N SER A 60 29.11 8.35 28.99
CA SER A 60 28.22 7.31 29.49
C SER A 60 27.88 7.53 30.95
N TYR A 61 26.77 6.93 31.35
CA TYR A 61 26.24 6.99 32.71
C TYR A 61 25.87 5.60 33.21
N ALA A 62 25.92 5.43 34.52
CA ALA A 62 25.52 4.22 35.21
C ALA A 62 25.01 4.56 36.62
N THR A 63 23.99 3.82 37.06
CA THR A 63 23.39 4.02 38.38
C THR A 63 23.58 2.76 39.21
N TYR A 64 23.95 2.93 40.47
CA TYR A 64 23.95 1.88 41.48
C TYR A 64 22.70 2.00 42.35
N MET A 65 21.90 0.93 42.41
CA MET A 65 20.65 0.85 43.17
C MET A 65 20.42 -0.61 43.59
N ASP A 66 19.99 -0.86 44.82
CA ASP A 66 19.68 -2.21 45.35
C ASP A 66 20.81 -3.24 45.17
N GLY A 67 22.07 -2.83 45.35
CA GLY A 67 23.23 -3.72 45.18
C GLY A 67 23.59 -4.04 43.73
N LYS A 68 22.93 -3.42 42.74
CA LYS A 68 23.10 -3.70 41.32
C LYS A 68 23.39 -2.45 40.51
N TRP A 69 24.17 -2.63 39.45
CA TRP A 69 24.43 -1.59 38.45
C TRP A 69 23.41 -1.65 37.31
N THR A 70 22.92 -0.50 36.89
CA THR A 70 22.02 -0.33 35.75
C THR A 70 22.44 0.86 34.89
N THR A 71 21.98 0.90 33.64
CA THR A 71 22.21 2.00 32.69
C THR A 71 20.90 2.71 32.33
N ASN A 72 19.91 2.66 33.23
CA ASN A 72 18.66 3.41 33.08
C ASN A 72 18.91 4.91 33.29
N SER A 73 18.16 5.75 32.58
CA SER A 73 18.20 7.20 32.78
C SER A 73 17.83 7.56 34.22
N ILE A 74 18.36 8.67 34.70
CA ILE A 74 18.09 9.16 36.05
C ILE A 74 16.58 9.36 36.32
N ILE A 75 15.81 9.75 35.29
CA ILE A 75 14.35 9.85 35.36
C ILE A 75 13.72 8.49 35.63
N ASN A 76 14.13 7.44 34.90
CA ASN A 76 13.60 6.09 35.09
C ASN A 76 14.02 5.49 36.43
N ILE A 77 15.20 5.85 36.95
CA ILE A 77 15.61 5.50 38.32
C ILE A 77 14.69 6.18 39.34
N SER A 78 14.43 7.46 39.18
CA SER A 78 13.59 8.23 40.10
C SER A 78 12.15 7.71 40.13
N ARG A 79 11.60 7.33 38.97
CA ARG A 79 10.31 6.63 38.88
C ARG A 79 10.34 5.28 39.58
N LYS A 80 11.38 4.48 39.37
CA LYS A 80 11.55 3.20 40.06
C LYS A 80 11.61 3.36 41.59
N ILE A 81 12.25 4.42 42.08
CA ILE A 81 12.31 4.75 43.52
C ILE A 81 10.90 5.01 44.07
N LYS A 82 10.05 5.74 43.32
CA LYS A 82 8.64 6.00 43.68
C LYS A 82 7.69 4.82 43.48
N GLY A 83 8.17 3.68 42.95
CA GLY A 83 7.32 2.53 42.60
C GLY A 83 6.54 2.69 41.29
N ASP A 84 6.87 3.70 40.49
CA ASP A 84 6.23 3.96 39.20
C ASP A 84 6.75 3.06 38.07
N ASN A 85 5.91 2.88 37.05
CA ASN A 85 6.32 2.23 35.80
C ASN A 85 7.41 3.01 35.05
N LEU A 86 8.38 2.27 34.49
CA LEU A 86 9.45 2.83 33.65
C LEU A 86 8.90 3.41 32.34
N LEU A 87 9.44 4.55 31.92
CA LEU A 87 9.14 5.15 30.62
C LEU A 87 9.82 4.36 29.49
N ARG A 88 9.09 4.15 28.40
CA ARG A 88 9.56 3.47 27.18
C ARG A 88 9.29 4.34 25.95
N GLY A 89 10.15 4.27 24.93
CA GLY A 89 9.90 4.96 23.67
C GLY A 89 9.82 6.49 23.78
N ASN A 90 8.76 7.09 23.25
CA ASN A 90 8.56 8.55 23.18
C ASN A 90 7.86 9.15 24.42
N ASP A 91 7.59 8.35 25.46
CA ASP A 91 6.90 8.81 26.68
C ASP A 91 7.69 9.85 27.49
N PHE A 92 8.96 10.08 27.14
CA PHE A 92 9.85 11.06 27.79
C PHE A 92 9.46 12.53 27.53
N TRP A 93 8.72 12.84 26.45
CA TRP A 93 8.44 14.23 26.06
C TRP A 93 7.30 14.90 26.86
N TYR A 94 6.43 14.10 27.49
CA TYR A 94 5.22 14.60 28.16
C TYR A 94 5.26 14.48 29.69
N LEU A 95 6.24 13.75 30.25
CA LEU A 95 6.36 13.51 31.68
C LEU A 95 7.60 14.21 32.20
N ASN A 96 7.42 15.47 32.56
CA ASN A 96 8.45 16.25 33.20
C ASN A 96 8.46 15.93 34.70
N HIS A 97 9.66 15.77 35.28
CA HIS A 97 9.99 15.68 36.72
C HIS A 97 9.79 14.31 37.40
N GLY A 98 10.78 13.41 37.24
CA GLY A 98 10.95 12.26 38.13
C GLY A 98 11.66 12.60 39.45
N PHE A 99 12.46 13.68 39.47
CA PHE A 99 13.27 14.15 40.59
C PHE A 99 13.47 15.67 40.53
N GLU A 100 13.89 16.25 41.65
CA GLU A 100 14.28 17.65 41.78
C GLU A 100 15.69 17.74 42.39
N TYR A 101 16.47 18.77 42.05
CA TYR A 101 17.75 19.02 42.70
C TYR A 101 17.50 19.58 44.11
N ASP A 102 18.27 19.13 45.12
CA ASP A 102 18.16 19.60 46.51
C ASP A 102 18.34 21.12 46.60
N THR A 103 19.30 21.66 45.85
CA THR A 103 19.53 23.11 45.73
C THR A 103 19.84 23.54 44.31
N GLU A 104 19.69 24.84 44.04
CA GLU A 104 20.16 25.47 42.79
C GLU A 104 21.68 25.30 42.59
N ARG A 105 22.46 25.15 43.67
CA ARG A 105 23.89 24.85 43.60
C ARG A 105 24.13 23.44 43.05
N ASP A 106 23.37 22.45 43.49
CA ASP A 106 23.46 21.06 43.00
C ASP A 106 23.14 20.98 41.50
N ARG A 107 22.12 21.72 41.05
CA ARG A 107 21.79 21.85 39.63
C ARG A 107 22.96 22.43 38.84
N LYS A 108 23.54 23.54 39.32
CA LYS A 108 24.69 24.20 38.66
C LYS A 108 25.95 23.33 38.63
N ILE A 109 26.23 22.53 39.68
CA ILE A 109 27.36 21.59 39.68
C ILE A 109 27.21 20.58 38.54
N ALA A 110 26.03 19.97 38.41
CA ALA A 110 25.76 19.01 37.35
C ALA A 110 25.85 19.66 35.96
N GLU A 111 25.18 20.79 35.75
CA GLU A 111 25.14 21.47 34.45
C GLU A 111 26.50 22.00 34.02
N ASN A 112 27.29 22.57 34.93
CA ASN A 112 28.64 23.06 34.63
C ASN A 112 29.59 21.92 34.26
N TYR A 113 29.51 20.79 34.97
CA TYR A 113 30.33 19.61 34.67
C TYR A 113 30.00 19.00 33.30
N LEU A 114 28.70 18.94 32.96
CA LEU A 114 28.23 18.34 31.70
C LEU A 114 28.26 19.33 30.52
N GLY A 115 28.34 20.64 30.79
CA GLY A 115 28.21 21.72 29.82
C GLY A 115 26.80 21.84 29.21
N ARG A 116 25.80 21.18 29.81
CA ARG A 116 24.40 21.09 29.35
C ARG A 116 23.51 20.51 30.45
N SER A 117 22.20 20.50 30.24
CA SER A 117 21.28 19.79 31.15
C SER A 117 21.52 18.29 31.14
N LEU A 118 21.30 17.64 32.29
CA LEU A 118 21.50 16.20 32.45
C LEU A 118 20.66 15.37 31.47
N ASN A 119 19.41 15.76 31.22
CA ASN A 119 18.54 15.09 30.24
C ASN A 119 19.14 15.13 28.82
N HIS A 120 19.65 16.30 28.41
CA HIS A 120 20.29 16.44 27.10
C HIS A 120 21.60 15.64 27.04
N TRP A 121 22.37 15.56 28.14
CA TRP A 121 23.56 14.73 28.24
C TRP A 121 23.25 13.23 28.06
N GLU A 122 22.24 12.70 28.77
CA GLU A 122 21.82 11.30 28.64
C GLU A 122 21.31 10.98 27.23
N GLU A 123 20.62 11.92 26.59
CA GLU A 123 20.23 11.82 25.19
C GLU A 123 21.45 11.73 24.27
N CYS A 124 22.44 12.62 24.42
CA CYS A 124 23.68 12.56 23.64
C CYS A 124 24.40 11.22 23.82
N CYS A 125 24.56 10.74 25.06
CA CYS A 125 25.18 9.44 25.34
C CYS A 125 24.45 8.28 24.66
N ARG A 126 23.11 8.30 24.66
CA ARG A 126 22.29 7.26 24.00
C ARG A 126 22.41 7.32 22.49
N THR A 127 22.34 8.52 21.91
CA THR A 127 22.48 8.75 20.47
C THR A 127 23.83 8.28 19.97
N GLU A 128 24.91 8.61 20.68
CA GLU A 128 26.27 8.23 20.30
C GLU A 128 26.49 6.72 20.40
N LYS A 129 26.04 6.08 21.48
CA LYS A 129 26.04 4.60 21.59
C LYS A 129 25.26 3.94 20.46
N SER A 130 24.10 4.50 20.10
CA SER A 130 23.29 4.01 18.99
C SER A 130 24.00 4.16 17.66
N GLN A 131 24.66 5.30 17.42
CA GLN A 131 25.44 5.58 16.22
C GLN A 131 26.66 4.63 16.13
N THR A 132 27.44 4.47 17.19
CA THR A 132 28.56 3.52 17.20
C THR A 132 28.09 2.08 16.97
N ALA A 133 26.94 1.69 17.53
CA ALA A 133 26.36 0.36 17.27
C ALA A 133 25.90 0.20 15.82
N LEU A 134 25.39 1.27 15.20
CA LEU A 134 25.03 1.32 13.78
C LEU A 134 26.27 1.20 12.90
N GLU A 135 27.32 2.00 13.14
CA GLU A 135 28.59 1.96 12.41
C GLU A 135 29.25 0.57 12.48
N ARG A 136 29.30 -0.03 13.67
CA ARG A 136 29.80 -1.42 13.84
C ARG A 136 28.98 -2.42 13.04
N LYS A 137 27.67 -2.22 12.95
CA LYS A 137 26.78 -3.07 12.17
C LYS A 137 26.99 -2.87 10.67
N GLU A 138 27.12 -1.64 10.20
CA GLU A 138 27.45 -1.29 8.81
C GLU A 138 28.77 -1.94 8.39
N GLN A 139 29.84 -1.75 9.16
CA GLN A 139 31.15 -2.37 8.90
C GLN A 139 31.07 -3.90 8.83
N ARG A 140 30.33 -4.53 9.76
CA ARG A 140 30.14 -5.99 9.75
C ARG A 140 29.40 -6.46 8.50
N ILE A 141 28.38 -5.71 8.06
CA ILE A 141 27.61 -6.05 6.86
C ILE A 141 28.46 -5.83 5.61
N ALA A 142 29.17 -4.71 5.49
CA ALA A 142 30.09 -4.43 4.39
C ALA A 142 31.13 -5.54 4.23
N LYS A 143 31.83 -5.89 5.32
CA LYS A 143 32.81 -6.98 5.33
C LYS A 143 32.22 -8.33 4.88
N LEU A 144 30.95 -8.58 5.18
CA LEU A 144 30.26 -9.78 4.72
C LEU A 144 29.89 -9.69 3.23
N MET A 145 29.45 -8.54 2.75
CA MET A 145 29.13 -8.32 1.33
C MET A 145 30.36 -8.41 0.44
N ASP A 146 31.54 -8.00 0.94
CA ASP A 146 32.82 -8.12 0.23
C ASP A 146 33.23 -9.59 -0.03
N THR A 147 32.67 -10.54 0.73
CA THR A 147 32.92 -11.98 0.49
C THR A 147 32.10 -12.54 -0.67
N VAL A 148 31.07 -11.85 -1.12
CA VAL A 148 30.17 -12.34 -2.17
C VAL A 148 30.88 -12.29 -3.53
N PRO A 149 30.96 -13.41 -4.29
CA PRO A 149 31.59 -13.42 -5.61
C PRO A 149 30.88 -12.50 -6.61
N LEU A 150 31.64 -11.94 -7.55
CA LEU A 150 31.09 -11.15 -8.67
C LEU A 150 30.22 -12.00 -9.62
N ILE A 151 29.40 -11.34 -10.42
CA ILE A 151 28.59 -12.01 -11.46
C ILE A 151 29.52 -12.56 -12.57
N PRO A 152 29.44 -13.86 -12.90
CA PRO A 152 30.15 -14.42 -14.05
C PRO A 152 29.62 -13.85 -15.37
N LYS A 153 30.50 -13.61 -16.36
CA LYS A 153 30.12 -13.08 -17.68
C LYS A 153 29.11 -13.97 -18.42
N GLU A 154 29.16 -15.26 -18.14
CA GLU A 154 28.25 -16.28 -18.67
C GLU A 154 26.80 -16.02 -18.26
N VAL A 155 26.58 -15.41 -17.10
CA VAL A 155 25.24 -15.03 -16.62
C VAL A 155 24.67 -13.92 -17.51
N GLU A 156 25.45 -12.88 -17.82
CA GLU A 156 25.01 -11.81 -18.72
C GLU A 156 24.67 -12.35 -20.12
N GLN A 157 25.49 -13.25 -20.65
CA GLN A 157 25.24 -13.90 -21.94
C GLN A 157 23.98 -14.75 -21.91
N TRP A 158 23.76 -15.52 -20.85
CA TRP A 158 22.54 -16.29 -20.64
C TRP A 158 21.30 -15.38 -20.55
N VAL A 159 21.36 -14.26 -19.83
CA VAL A 159 20.25 -13.29 -19.78
C VAL A 159 19.95 -12.74 -21.18
N LEU A 160 20.97 -12.39 -21.95
CA LEU A 160 20.80 -11.87 -23.32
C LEU A 160 20.24 -12.92 -24.30
N ASN A 161 20.61 -14.19 -24.14
CA ASN A 161 20.28 -15.24 -25.12
C ASN A 161 19.01 -16.01 -24.76
N ASP A 162 18.79 -16.32 -23.49
CA ASP A 162 17.74 -17.22 -23.03
C ASP A 162 16.56 -16.45 -22.42
N VAL A 163 16.84 -15.42 -21.59
CA VAL A 163 15.79 -14.59 -20.97
C VAL A 163 15.24 -13.55 -21.96
N PHE A 164 16.12 -12.93 -22.75
CA PHE A 164 15.76 -11.94 -23.76
C PHE A 164 16.17 -12.33 -25.19
N PRO A 165 15.73 -13.48 -25.74
CA PRO A 165 16.17 -13.99 -27.04
C PRO A 165 15.80 -13.08 -28.23
N ASP A 166 14.83 -12.19 -28.04
CA ASP A 166 14.32 -11.34 -29.09
C ASP A 166 15.39 -10.43 -29.70
N ASN A 167 15.25 -10.21 -31.00
CA ASN A 167 16.00 -9.22 -31.75
C ASN A 167 15.05 -8.43 -32.63
N PHE A 168 15.36 -7.15 -32.81
CA PHE A 168 14.56 -6.21 -33.57
C PHE A 168 15.31 -5.62 -34.75
N LEU A 169 14.54 -5.30 -35.78
CA LEU A 169 14.98 -4.54 -36.94
C LEU A 169 14.20 -3.23 -36.98
N PHE A 170 14.82 -2.14 -36.53
CA PHE A 170 14.22 -0.81 -36.53
C PHE A 170 14.35 -0.19 -37.92
N THR A 171 13.26 0.35 -38.47
CA THR A 171 13.27 0.95 -39.81
C THR A 171 12.91 2.42 -39.81
N GLU A 172 13.57 3.18 -40.66
CA GLU A 172 13.25 4.58 -40.94
C GLU A 172 12.94 4.73 -42.43
N GLN A 173 11.79 5.35 -42.74
CA GLN A 173 11.43 5.65 -44.13
C GLN A 173 12.20 6.89 -44.61
N ALA A 174 13.05 6.72 -45.61
CA ALA A 174 13.55 7.82 -46.43
C ALA A 174 12.99 7.70 -47.86
N LYS A 175 12.91 8.82 -48.58
CA LYS A 175 12.16 8.97 -49.85
C LYS A 175 12.38 7.83 -50.85
N GLU A 176 13.62 7.40 -51.07
CA GLU A 176 13.98 6.35 -52.04
C GLU A 176 14.58 5.07 -51.43
N ARG A 177 14.91 5.10 -50.13
CA ARG A 177 15.63 4.00 -49.44
C ARG A 177 15.05 3.81 -48.04
N ASN A 178 14.64 2.59 -47.71
CA ASN A 178 14.23 2.23 -46.37
C ASN A 178 15.45 1.81 -45.57
N ILE A 179 15.88 2.67 -44.64
CA ILE A 179 17.02 2.40 -43.76
C ILE A 179 16.55 1.45 -42.66
N TYR A 180 17.41 0.52 -42.27
CA TYR A 180 17.15 -0.37 -41.16
C TYR A 180 18.39 -0.61 -40.30
N HIS A 181 18.13 -0.86 -39.02
CA HIS A 181 19.12 -1.11 -37.98
C HIS A 181 18.81 -2.45 -37.32
N CYS A 182 19.78 -3.36 -37.34
CA CYS A 182 19.63 -4.68 -36.74
C CYS A 182 20.29 -4.74 -35.37
N THR A 183 19.49 -4.99 -34.33
CA THR A 183 19.99 -5.17 -32.95
C THR A 183 20.73 -6.49 -32.72
N ALA A 184 20.59 -7.47 -33.62
CA ALA A 184 21.25 -8.78 -33.48
C ALA A 184 22.71 -8.79 -33.93
N CYS A 185 23.10 -7.85 -34.82
CA CYS A 185 24.46 -7.77 -35.37
C CYS A 185 25.07 -6.37 -35.35
N GLY A 186 24.37 -5.36 -34.83
CA GLY A 186 24.89 -3.99 -34.77
C GLY A 186 24.91 -3.25 -36.11
N LYS A 187 24.49 -3.86 -37.22
CA LYS A 187 24.65 -3.26 -38.56
C LYS A 187 23.47 -2.37 -38.96
N LYS A 188 23.79 -1.23 -39.59
CA LYS A 188 22.87 -0.36 -40.33
C LYS A 188 22.96 -0.66 -41.83
N SER A 189 21.84 -0.71 -42.53
CA SER A 189 21.79 -0.90 -43.98
C SER A 189 20.48 -0.34 -44.56
N TRP A 190 20.24 -0.50 -45.86
CA TRP A 190 19.03 -0.04 -46.52
C TRP A 190 18.49 -1.06 -47.54
N ARG A 191 17.22 -0.91 -47.94
CA ARG A 191 16.63 -1.61 -49.10
C ARG A 191 15.54 -0.77 -49.77
N LYS A 192 15.18 -1.10 -51.02
CA LYS A 192 14.14 -0.37 -51.78
C LYS A 192 12.73 -0.60 -51.23
N LYS A 193 12.26 -1.86 -51.16
CA LYS A 193 10.90 -2.18 -50.66
C LYS A 193 10.83 -2.02 -49.13
N PRO A 194 9.79 -1.42 -48.53
CA PRO A 194 9.68 -1.32 -47.08
C PRO A 194 9.38 -2.68 -46.43
N PHE A 195 9.74 -2.84 -45.16
CA PHE A 195 9.28 -3.98 -44.34
C PHE A 195 7.87 -3.73 -43.79
N LYS A 196 7.11 -4.80 -43.55
CA LYS A 196 5.82 -4.74 -42.85
C LYS A 196 6.08 -4.66 -41.34
N HIS A 197 5.30 -3.84 -40.63
CA HIS A 197 5.45 -3.74 -39.18
C HIS A 197 5.09 -5.08 -38.50
N GLY A 198 5.91 -5.51 -37.55
CA GLY A 198 5.66 -6.69 -36.72
C GLY A 198 5.99 -8.04 -37.38
N GLU A 199 6.39 -8.05 -38.66
CA GLU A 199 6.79 -9.28 -39.34
C GLU A 199 8.08 -9.84 -38.75
N LYS A 200 8.20 -11.17 -38.69
CA LYS A 200 9.43 -11.87 -38.30
C LYS A 200 10.16 -12.28 -39.57
N ILE A 201 11.42 -11.88 -39.72
CA ILE A 201 12.26 -12.14 -40.90
C ILE A 201 13.67 -12.52 -40.47
N SER A 202 14.42 -13.16 -41.36
CA SER A 202 15.87 -13.27 -41.21
C SER A 202 16.53 -11.94 -41.59
N CYS A 203 17.40 -11.42 -40.72
CA CYS A 203 18.11 -10.19 -40.98
C CYS A 203 18.93 -10.31 -42.28
N PRO A 204 18.82 -9.39 -43.26
CA PRO A 204 19.55 -9.49 -44.53
C PRO A 204 21.08 -9.40 -44.39
N LYS A 205 21.61 -9.04 -43.22
CA LYS A 205 23.05 -8.90 -42.97
C LYS A 205 23.67 -10.01 -42.14
N CYS A 206 22.91 -10.65 -41.26
CA CYS A 206 23.44 -11.68 -40.36
C CYS A 206 22.60 -12.96 -40.29
N GLY A 207 21.48 -13.04 -40.99
CA GLY A 207 20.61 -14.22 -41.02
C GLY A 207 19.80 -14.48 -39.74
N LYS A 208 20.14 -13.84 -38.60
CA LYS A 208 19.39 -14.00 -37.34
C LYS A 208 17.93 -13.58 -37.49
N LEU A 209 17.02 -14.30 -36.83
CA LEU A 209 15.60 -13.98 -36.79
C LEU A 209 15.37 -12.67 -36.03
N VAL A 210 14.72 -11.71 -36.69
CA VAL A 210 14.43 -10.38 -36.14
C VAL A 210 12.96 -10.01 -36.37
N LYS A 211 12.38 -9.28 -35.43
CA LYS A 211 11.04 -8.69 -35.57
C LYS A 211 11.15 -7.25 -36.04
N VAL A 212 10.43 -6.90 -37.10
CA VAL A 212 10.45 -5.55 -37.66
C VAL A 212 9.67 -4.59 -36.76
N GLU A 213 10.33 -3.53 -36.31
CA GLU A 213 9.73 -2.46 -35.51
C GLU A 213 9.78 -1.13 -36.30
N LYS A 214 8.63 -0.47 -36.40
CA LYS A 214 8.46 0.78 -37.19
C LYS A 214 7.86 1.92 -36.38
N LYS A 215 7.14 1.59 -35.30
CA LYS A 215 6.39 2.55 -34.50
C LYS A 215 7.24 3.05 -33.34
N ARG A 216 7.99 2.15 -32.70
CA ARG A 216 8.80 2.44 -31.52
C ARG A 216 10.26 2.62 -31.93
N LYS A 217 10.94 3.60 -31.33
CA LYS A 217 12.40 3.77 -31.47
C LYS A 217 13.20 2.98 -30.43
N ILE A 218 12.54 2.64 -29.32
CA ILE A 218 13.13 1.93 -28.19
C ILE A 218 12.12 0.89 -27.71
N ILE A 219 12.61 -0.31 -27.43
CA ILE A 219 11.86 -1.35 -26.74
C ILE A 219 12.63 -1.66 -25.46
N ILE A 220 11.94 -1.63 -24.32
CA ILE A 220 12.51 -1.98 -23.02
C ILE A 220 11.71 -3.15 -22.48
N ARG A 221 12.40 -4.19 -22.01
CA ARG A 221 11.78 -5.26 -21.23
C ARG A 221 12.53 -5.42 -19.92
N LYS A 222 11.77 -5.78 -18.90
CA LYS A 222 12.27 -6.01 -17.55
C LYS A 222 11.87 -7.39 -17.10
N ASP A 223 12.78 -8.08 -16.44
CA ASP A 223 12.50 -9.38 -15.83
C ASP A 223 13.32 -9.54 -14.54
N ALA A 224 13.16 -10.67 -13.86
CA ALA A 224 13.89 -11.02 -12.66
C ALA A 224 14.65 -12.33 -12.88
N VAL A 225 15.91 -12.35 -12.46
CA VAL A 225 16.76 -13.54 -12.52
C VAL A 225 17.39 -13.80 -11.16
N ILE A 226 17.68 -15.06 -10.89
CA ILE A 226 18.38 -15.51 -9.70
C ILE A 226 19.67 -16.21 -10.09
N LEU A 227 20.72 -15.87 -9.36
CA LEU A 227 22.02 -16.51 -9.40
C LEU A 227 22.30 -17.09 -8.01
N LEU A 228 22.60 -18.38 -7.95
CA LEU A 228 23.05 -19.04 -6.72
C LEU A 228 24.57 -19.17 -6.79
N GLN A 229 25.32 -18.85 -5.75
CA GLN A 229 26.79 -18.95 -5.75
C GLN A 229 27.30 -19.50 -4.42
N ILE A 230 28.31 -20.37 -4.48
CA ILE A 230 29.08 -20.76 -3.29
C ILE A 230 30.02 -19.59 -2.97
N ILE A 231 30.01 -19.12 -1.72
CA ILE A 231 30.94 -18.09 -1.23
C ILE A 231 32.21 -18.75 -0.71
N ASN A 232 32.04 -19.80 0.10
CA ASN A 232 33.12 -20.60 0.68
C ASN A 232 32.56 -21.97 1.10
N ASN A 233 33.40 -22.83 1.68
CA ASN A 233 33.04 -24.19 2.10
C ASN A 233 31.85 -24.26 3.09
N ASN A 234 31.49 -23.16 3.73
CA ASN A 234 30.47 -23.11 4.77
C ASN A 234 29.27 -22.22 4.40
N THR A 235 29.28 -21.50 3.27
CA THR A 235 28.24 -20.51 2.96
C THR A 235 28.04 -20.36 1.46
N TRP A 236 26.79 -20.23 1.05
CA TRP A 236 26.37 -19.89 -0.30
C TRP A 236 25.36 -18.73 -0.27
N VAL A 237 25.08 -18.14 -1.43
CA VAL A 237 24.19 -16.99 -1.57
C VAL A 237 23.18 -17.19 -2.69
N GLU A 238 21.92 -16.85 -2.41
CA GLU A 238 20.87 -16.61 -3.41
C GLU A 238 20.82 -15.12 -3.71
N ARG A 239 21.11 -14.72 -4.95
CA ARG A 239 21.12 -13.31 -5.40
C ARG A 239 20.02 -13.10 -6.42
N GLN A 240 19.10 -12.16 -6.14
CA GLN A 240 18.06 -11.76 -7.09
C GLN A 240 18.39 -10.44 -7.76
N PHE A 241 18.31 -10.44 -9.09
CA PHE A 241 18.52 -9.28 -9.94
C PHE A 241 17.25 -8.91 -10.68
N LYS A 242 16.96 -7.61 -10.75
CA LYS A 242 16.11 -7.04 -11.78
C LYS A 242 16.96 -6.78 -13.02
N VAL A 243 16.62 -7.41 -14.12
CA VAL A 243 17.33 -7.26 -15.40
C VAL A 243 16.52 -6.39 -16.35
N VAL A 244 17.17 -5.47 -17.03
CA VAL A 244 16.55 -4.55 -17.99
C VAL A 244 17.28 -4.69 -19.31
N CYS A 245 16.58 -5.19 -20.34
CA CYS A 245 17.11 -5.27 -21.69
C CYS A 245 16.48 -4.16 -22.55
N THR A 246 17.34 -3.37 -23.17
CA THR A 246 16.96 -2.24 -24.02
C THR A 246 17.42 -2.50 -25.45
N TRP A 247 16.47 -2.48 -26.39
CA TRP A 247 16.73 -2.51 -27.82
C TRP A 247 16.48 -1.13 -28.39
N ARG A 248 17.53 -0.51 -28.94
CA ARG A 248 17.46 0.83 -29.53
C ARG A 248 18.35 0.85 -30.77
N ASN A 249 17.80 1.32 -31.90
CA ASN A 249 18.53 1.38 -33.15
C ASN A 249 19.17 0.02 -33.54
N ASN A 250 20.50 -0.07 -33.51
CA ASN A 250 21.29 -1.26 -33.80
C ASN A 250 21.87 -1.90 -32.52
N GLU A 251 21.52 -1.42 -31.34
CA GLU A 251 22.06 -1.88 -30.06
C GLU A 251 21.05 -2.70 -29.27
N LYS A 252 21.58 -3.67 -28.52
CA LYS A 252 20.90 -4.45 -27.49
C LYS A 252 21.77 -4.38 -26.25
N THR A 253 21.32 -3.66 -25.24
CA THR A 253 22.05 -3.47 -23.97
C THR A 253 21.32 -4.15 -22.82
N LEU A 254 22.10 -4.62 -21.85
CA LEU A 254 21.60 -5.25 -20.63
C LEU A 254 22.10 -4.45 -19.43
N GLU A 255 21.19 -4.18 -18.50
CA GLU A 255 21.50 -3.66 -17.17
C GLU A 255 21.00 -4.67 -16.12
N MET A 256 21.84 -4.99 -15.13
CA MET A 256 21.50 -5.89 -14.04
C MET A 256 21.56 -5.13 -12.72
N PHE A 257 20.44 -5.13 -11.99
CA PHE A 257 20.30 -4.42 -10.72
C PHE A 257 20.05 -5.41 -9.59
N GLU A 258 20.95 -5.47 -8.62
CA GLU A 258 20.83 -6.43 -7.52
C GLU A 258 19.84 -5.92 -6.46
N GLU A 259 18.84 -6.73 -6.11
CA GLU A 259 17.73 -6.30 -5.26
C GLU A 259 17.76 -6.97 -3.88
N THR A 260 18.11 -8.26 -3.80
CA THR A 260 18.01 -9.05 -2.57
C THR A 260 19.03 -10.18 -2.56
N ARG A 261 19.65 -10.42 -1.39
CA ARG A 261 20.54 -11.55 -1.11
C ARG A 261 19.98 -12.38 0.04
N ALA A 262 20.12 -13.71 -0.03
CA ALA A 262 20.02 -14.60 1.11
C ALA A 262 21.35 -15.30 1.30
N LEU A 263 22.03 -15.06 2.42
CA LEU A 263 23.26 -15.78 2.77
C LEU A 263 22.90 -16.98 3.64
N VAL A 264 23.23 -18.17 3.15
CA VAL A 264 22.75 -19.45 3.68
C VAL A 264 23.95 -20.34 4.02
N PRO A 265 23.97 -20.96 5.21
CA PRO A 265 25.00 -21.93 5.56
C PRO A 265 24.98 -23.16 4.63
N ALA A 266 26.14 -23.82 4.47
CA ALA A 266 26.25 -25.09 3.76
C ALA A 266 25.30 -26.15 4.36
N GLY A 267 24.69 -26.98 3.51
CA GLY A 267 23.70 -27.99 3.92
C GLY A 267 22.37 -27.43 4.46
N CYS A 268 22.17 -26.10 4.47
CA CYS A 268 20.95 -25.45 4.92
C CYS A 268 20.17 -24.85 3.74
N THR A 269 18.86 -24.70 3.91
CA THR A 269 17.96 -24.03 2.94
C THR A 269 17.43 -22.69 3.43
N TYR A 270 17.76 -22.29 4.66
CA TYR A 270 17.34 -21.02 5.28
C TYR A 270 18.56 -20.24 5.76
N GLY A 271 18.49 -18.92 5.64
CA GLY A 271 19.61 -18.03 5.94
C GLY A 271 19.19 -16.61 6.23
N LYS A 272 20.18 -15.72 6.35
CA LYS A 272 19.93 -14.31 6.66
C LYS A 272 19.69 -13.51 5.39
N LEU A 273 18.63 -12.70 5.40
CA LEU A 273 18.24 -11.84 4.29
C LEU A 273 18.92 -10.48 4.37
N TYR A 274 19.28 -9.98 3.19
CA TYR A 274 19.86 -8.67 2.97
C TYR A 274 19.20 -8.01 1.77
N TYR A 275 18.82 -6.75 1.91
CA TYR A 275 18.08 -5.99 0.92
C TYR A 275 18.93 -4.84 0.41
N GLY A 276 18.96 -4.65 -0.91
CA GLY A 276 19.65 -3.50 -1.50
C GLY A 276 19.03 -2.18 -1.01
N THR A 277 19.85 -1.22 -0.59
CA THR A 277 19.43 0.10 -0.07
C THR A 277 19.25 1.15 -1.17
N GLN A 278 19.62 0.83 -2.40
CA GLN A 278 19.50 1.73 -3.55
C GLN A 278 18.57 1.15 -4.63
N TYR A 279 17.94 2.06 -5.39
CA TYR A 279 17.13 1.71 -6.55
C TYR A 279 18.02 1.62 -7.78
N ASN A 280 17.86 0.54 -8.55
CA ASN A 280 18.60 0.35 -9.82
C ASN A 280 20.13 0.48 -9.65
N ALA A 281 20.69 0.04 -8.52
CA ALA A 281 22.13 -0.10 -8.38
C ALA A 281 22.58 -1.49 -8.88
N ASN A 282 23.69 -1.52 -9.61
CA ASN A 282 24.33 -2.76 -10.06
C ASN A 282 25.06 -3.46 -8.88
N GLU A 283 25.74 -4.56 -9.13
CA GLU A 283 26.41 -5.32 -8.05
C GLU A 283 27.56 -4.58 -7.36
N LEU A 284 28.18 -3.58 -8.01
CA LEU A 284 29.33 -2.84 -7.48
C LEU A 284 28.89 -1.60 -6.69
N ASP A 285 27.77 -0.99 -7.08
CA ASP A 285 27.24 0.23 -6.45
C ASP A 285 26.24 -0.06 -5.33
N GLN A 286 25.72 -1.30 -5.24
CA GLN A 286 24.65 -1.64 -4.31
C GLN A 286 25.19 -1.91 -2.90
N GLU A 287 24.64 -1.18 -1.94
CA GLU A 287 24.79 -1.46 -0.52
C GLU A 287 23.64 -2.33 0.01
N PHE A 288 23.89 -3.09 1.08
CA PHE A 288 22.92 -4.04 1.63
C PHE A 288 22.62 -3.79 3.11
N TRP A 289 21.36 -4.02 3.48
CA TRP A 289 20.92 -3.94 4.88
C TRP A 289 20.05 -5.13 5.28
N ASP A 290 20.11 -5.53 6.55
CA ASP A 290 19.34 -6.67 7.09
C ASP A 290 17.91 -6.31 7.52
N LYS A 291 17.50 -5.05 7.31
CA LYS A 291 16.10 -4.62 7.42
C LYS A 291 15.61 -4.10 6.09
N LYS A 292 14.38 -4.47 5.77
CA LYS A 292 13.69 -4.10 4.54
C LYS A 292 13.37 -2.59 4.54
N GLN A 293 14.10 -1.82 3.74
CA GLN A 293 13.86 -0.37 3.56
C GLN A 293 12.82 -0.06 2.48
N PHE A 294 12.74 -0.91 1.45
CA PHE A 294 11.77 -0.83 0.35
C PHE A 294 10.94 -2.09 0.27
N ASN A 295 9.87 -2.13 -0.53
CA ASN A 295 9.09 -3.34 -0.73
C ASN A 295 9.80 -4.42 -1.61
N LYS A 296 11.07 -4.73 -1.32
CA LYS A 296 11.86 -5.78 -1.96
C LYS A 296 11.56 -7.15 -1.35
N ALA A 297 11.44 -8.16 -2.18
CA ALA A 297 11.26 -9.56 -1.80
C ALA A 297 11.71 -10.44 -2.97
N PHE A 298 11.97 -11.72 -2.68
CA PHE A 298 12.11 -12.70 -3.76
C PHE A 298 10.81 -12.80 -4.55
N VAL A 299 10.93 -12.81 -5.87
CA VAL A 299 9.83 -12.90 -6.83
C VAL A 299 10.09 -14.05 -7.79
N ASN A 300 9.05 -14.47 -8.53
CA ASN A 300 9.22 -15.41 -9.61
C ASN A 300 10.32 -14.92 -10.57
N SER A 301 11.32 -15.75 -10.79
CA SER A 301 12.56 -15.40 -11.50
C SER A 301 13.01 -16.56 -12.37
N TYR A 302 13.82 -16.25 -13.39
CA TYR A 302 14.58 -17.26 -14.11
C TYR A 302 15.83 -17.63 -13.30
N LEU A 303 16.12 -18.92 -13.18
CA LEU A 303 17.29 -19.39 -12.45
C LEU A 303 18.42 -19.70 -13.43
N TYR A 304 19.60 -19.12 -13.20
CA TYR A 304 20.79 -19.42 -14.00
C TYR A 304 21.19 -20.89 -13.81
N PRO A 305 21.27 -21.70 -14.88
CA PRO A 305 21.52 -23.14 -14.76
C PRO A 305 23.01 -23.51 -14.68
N GLY A 306 23.92 -22.60 -15.08
CA GLY A 306 25.30 -22.96 -15.44
C GLY A 306 26.15 -23.57 -14.33
N ASN A 307 25.86 -23.24 -13.06
CA ASN A 307 26.60 -23.75 -11.90
C ASN A 307 25.77 -24.64 -10.97
N LEU A 308 24.56 -25.03 -11.38
CA LEU A 308 23.68 -25.86 -10.55
C LEU A 308 24.24 -27.27 -10.33
N THR A 309 25.02 -27.81 -11.27
CA THR A 309 25.62 -29.15 -11.15
C THR A 309 26.51 -29.29 -9.91
N GLU A 310 27.27 -28.24 -9.58
CA GLU A 310 28.13 -28.19 -8.39
C GLU A 310 27.37 -27.70 -7.15
N LEU A 311 26.50 -26.71 -7.33
CA LEU A 311 25.82 -26.06 -6.21
C LEU A 311 24.71 -26.92 -5.57
N LEU A 312 23.95 -27.69 -6.34
CA LEU A 312 22.85 -28.49 -5.79
C LEU A 312 23.31 -29.55 -4.78
N PRO A 313 24.39 -30.34 -5.05
CA PRO A 313 24.98 -31.23 -4.05
C PRO A 313 25.47 -30.51 -2.80
N PHE A 314 26.05 -29.31 -2.94
CA PHE A 314 26.55 -28.52 -1.81
C PHE A 314 25.44 -28.11 -0.82
N ILE A 315 24.21 -27.95 -1.31
CA ILE A 315 23.05 -27.50 -0.51
C ILE A 315 22.05 -28.63 -0.20
N GLY A 316 22.30 -29.86 -0.63
CA GLY A 316 21.41 -31.01 -0.39
C GLY A 316 20.10 -30.97 -1.19
N LEU A 317 20.11 -30.30 -2.35
CA LEU A 317 18.96 -30.20 -3.27
C LEU A 317 19.22 -30.88 -4.62
N GLU A 318 20.23 -31.75 -4.68
CA GLU A 318 20.41 -32.63 -5.83
C GLU A 318 19.16 -33.49 -6.06
N ARG A 319 18.84 -33.73 -7.34
CA ARG A 319 17.70 -34.58 -7.74
C ARG A 319 16.37 -34.06 -7.17
N ARG A 320 16.17 -32.73 -7.10
CA ARG A 320 14.86 -32.14 -6.73
C ARG A 320 14.10 -31.58 -7.93
N GLY A 321 14.72 -31.53 -9.12
CA GLY A 321 14.10 -31.05 -10.35
C GLY A 321 14.23 -29.54 -10.58
N MET A 322 14.97 -28.84 -9.72
CA MET A 322 15.26 -27.39 -9.87
C MET A 322 16.05 -27.12 -11.14
N GLU A 323 17.06 -27.95 -11.41
CA GLU A 323 17.90 -27.93 -12.59
C GLU A 323 17.07 -28.09 -13.88
N ILE A 324 16.01 -28.89 -13.84
CA ILE A 324 15.14 -29.11 -15.00
C ILE A 324 14.28 -27.88 -15.29
N LEU A 325 13.78 -27.20 -14.23
CA LEU A 325 13.09 -25.92 -14.37
C LEU A 325 14.01 -24.84 -14.95
N ALA A 326 15.24 -24.75 -14.42
CA ALA A 326 16.25 -23.79 -14.87
C ALA A 326 16.65 -24.02 -16.34
N LEU A 327 16.96 -25.26 -16.73
CA LEU A 327 17.36 -25.63 -18.09
C LEU A 327 16.26 -25.40 -19.13
N ARG A 328 14.99 -25.53 -18.73
CA ARG A 328 13.84 -25.18 -19.61
C ARG A 328 13.51 -23.70 -19.61
N ASN A 329 14.30 -22.88 -18.93
CA ASN A 329 14.04 -21.47 -18.72
C ASN A 329 12.60 -21.24 -18.22
N GLN A 330 12.12 -22.10 -17.32
CA GLN A 330 10.82 -21.93 -16.68
C GLN A 330 10.98 -20.91 -15.56
N LYS A 331 10.11 -19.91 -15.51
CA LYS A 331 10.11 -18.90 -14.45
C LYS A 331 9.36 -19.43 -13.23
N PHE A 332 9.96 -19.38 -12.05
CA PHE A 332 9.36 -19.86 -10.79
C PHE A 332 9.91 -19.12 -9.57
N ASP A 333 9.30 -19.34 -8.41
CA ASP A 333 9.77 -18.78 -7.14
C ASP A 333 10.88 -19.66 -6.57
N VAL A 334 12.14 -19.31 -6.87
CA VAL A 334 13.32 -20.10 -6.51
C VAL A 334 13.48 -20.19 -5.00
N ASN A 335 13.26 -19.08 -4.29
CA ASN A 335 13.37 -19.02 -2.84
C ASN A 335 12.38 -19.99 -2.16
N LYS A 336 11.10 -19.97 -2.57
CA LYS A 336 10.12 -20.94 -2.06
C LYS A 336 10.47 -22.39 -2.42
N PHE A 337 11.01 -22.62 -3.61
CA PHE A 337 11.46 -23.96 -4.00
C PHE A 337 12.54 -24.44 -3.03
N ILE A 338 13.60 -23.67 -2.82
CA ILE A 338 14.73 -24.02 -1.95
C ILE A 338 14.24 -24.36 -0.53
N LEU A 339 13.33 -23.56 0.01
CA LEU A 339 12.83 -23.73 1.37
C LEU A 339 11.94 -24.97 1.58
N THR A 340 11.31 -25.48 0.51
CA THR A 340 10.31 -26.56 0.64
C THR A 340 10.67 -27.87 -0.03
N ALA A 341 11.61 -27.88 -0.98
CA ALA A 341 11.91 -29.05 -1.80
C ALA A 341 12.43 -30.25 -0.99
N SER A 342 13.16 -30.03 0.11
CA SER A 342 13.65 -31.12 0.97
C SER A 342 12.52 -31.95 1.60
N LYS A 343 11.38 -31.30 1.89
CA LYS A 343 10.17 -31.95 2.45
C LYS A 343 9.24 -32.49 1.36
N ARG A 344 9.52 -32.21 0.08
CA ARG A 344 8.66 -32.55 -1.06
C ARG A 344 9.42 -33.28 -2.16
N PRO A 345 9.85 -34.54 -1.93
CA PRO A 345 10.58 -35.32 -2.93
C PRO A 345 9.85 -35.47 -4.27
N TRP A 346 8.52 -35.43 -4.26
CA TRP A 346 7.68 -35.53 -5.44
C TRP A 346 7.82 -34.34 -6.42
N TYR A 347 8.45 -33.22 -6.02
CA TYR A 347 8.85 -32.15 -6.95
C TYR A 347 9.71 -32.69 -8.10
N GLU A 348 10.64 -33.58 -7.78
CA GLU A 348 11.52 -34.22 -8.76
C GLU A 348 10.70 -34.96 -9.82
N ASN A 349 9.75 -35.79 -9.37
CA ASN A 349 8.90 -36.59 -10.25
C ASN A 349 8.05 -35.68 -11.16
N MET A 350 7.50 -34.59 -10.64
CA MET A 350 6.74 -33.63 -11.46
C MET A 350 7.61 -32.99 -12.53
N ALA A 351 8.79 -32.52 -12.16
CA ALA A 351 9.74 -31.89 -13.08
C ALA A 351 10.21 -32.87 -14.18
N LYS A 352 10.61 -34.08 -13.78
CA LYS A 352 11.06 -35.15 -14.71
C LYS A 352 9.96 -35.59 -15.67
N ASN A 353 8.71 -35.66 -15.22
CA ASN A 353 7.59 -36.02 -16.08
C ASN A 353 7.10 -34.86 -16.96
N GLY A 354 7.62 -33.63 -16.76
CA GLY A 354 7.34 -32.46 -17.58
C GLY A 354 6.14 -31.63 -17.15
N PHE A 355 5.65 -31.78 -15.90
CA PHE A 355 4.56 -30.99 -15.34
C PHE A 355 5.05 -29.63 -14.81
N MET A 356 5.68 -28.84 -15.69
CA MET A 356 6.41 -27.64 -15.28
C MET A 356 5.50 -26.56 -14.73
N GLN A 357 4.48 -26.13 -15.50
CA GLN A 357 3.58 -25.08 -15.03
C GLN A 357 2.80 -25.50 -13.78
N LEU A 358 2.41 -26.78 -13.69
CA LEU A 358 1.76 -27.33 -12.51
C LEU A 358 2.67 -27.24 -11.28
N LEU A 359 3.95 -27.61 -11.41
CA LEU A 359 4.93 -27.47 -10.33
C LEU A 359 5.11 -26.00 -9.93
N VAL A 360 5.21 -25.08 -10.89
CA VAL A 360 5.31 -23.64 -10.63
C VAL A 360 4.09 -23.11 -9.85
N ASP A 361 2.89 -23.49 -10.25
CA ASP A 361 1.65 -23.10 -9.56
C ASP A 361 1.62 -23.65 -8.13
N VAL A 362 2.05 -24.89 -7.94
CA VAL A 362 2.13 -25.54 -6.62
C VAL A 362 3.14 -24.84 -5.72
N ILE A 363 4.34 -24.52 -6.21
CA ILE A 363 5.35 -23.75 -5.46
C ILE A 363 4.78 -22.38 -5.07
N LYS A 364 4.05 -21.74 -5.99
CA LYS A 364 3.48 -20.42 -5.75
C LYS A 364 2.39 -20.44 -4.66
N VAL A 365 1.48 -21.42 -4.70
CA VAL A 365 0.32 -21.52 -3.81
C VAL A 365 0.69 -22.15 -2.46
N TYR A 366 1.47 -23.22 -2.46
CA TYR A 366 1.79 -24.03 -1.28
C TYR A 366 3.24 -23.86 -0.78
N GLY A 367 4.03 -22.95 -1.36
CA GLY A 367 5.44 -22.80 -1.03
C GLY A 367 5.74 -22.23 0.37
N TRP A 368 4.79 -21.59 1.03
CA TRP A 368 4.96 -21.15 2.43
C TRP A 368 4.18 -22.03 3.42
N TRP A 369 2.97 -22.46 3.04
CA TRP A 369 2.02 -23.10 3.95
C TRP A 369 1.24 -24.21 3.24
N GLY A 370 0.94 -25.26 4.01
CA GLY A 370 0.09 -26.36 3.57
C GLY A 370 0.77 -27.35 2.63
N GLU A 371 0.19 -28.54 2.54
CA GLU A 371 0.50 -29.51 1.49
C GLU A 371 -0.70 -29.61 0.57
N PRO A 372 -0.51 -29.78 -0.75
CA PRO A 372 -1.61 -29.91 -1.70
C PRO A 372 -2.31 -31.29 -1.62
N LYS A 373 -2.63 -31.79 -0.42
CA LYS A 373 -3.23 -33.13 -0.20
C LYS A 373 -4.64 -33.22 -0.75
N ASP A 374 -5.40 -32.13 -0.75
CA ASP A 374 -6.73 -32.06 -1.36
C ASP A 374 -6.65 -32.11 -2.89
N ILE A 375 -5.47 -31.80 -3.45
CA ILE A 375 -5.22 -31.83 -4.88
C ILE A 375 -4.54 -33.14 -5.26
N PHE A 376 -3.45 -33.56 -4.62
CA PHE A 376 -2.68 -34.73 -5.04
C PHE A 376 -2.86 -35.92 -4.10
N CYS A 377 -2.97 -37.11 -4.69
CA CYS A 377 -2.82 -38.34 -3.93
C CYS A 377 -1.32 -38.62 -3.75
N LEU A 378 -0.73 -38.14 -2.65
CA LEU A 378 0.72 -38.23 -2.41
C LEU A 378 1.23 -39.68 -2.27
N GLU A 379 0.34 -40.63 -1.97
CA GLU A 379 0.63 -42.08 -1.92
C GLU A 379 0.56 -42.74 -3.31
N GLY A 380 0.07 -42.01 -4.33
CA GLY A 380 -0.09 -42.49 -5.69
C GLY A 380 1.25 -42.86 -6.33
N ARG A 381 1.42 -44.16 -6.66
CA ARG A 381 2.65 -44.68 -7.26
C ARG A 381 2.79 -44.41 -8.77
N SER A 382 1.71 -43.99 -9.43
CA SER A 382 1.70 -43.58 -10.83
C SER A 382 1.30 -42.11 -10.95
N VAL A 383 1.69 -41.47 -12.07
CA VAL A 383 1.29 -40.09 -12.37
C VAL A 383 -0.23 -39.93 -12.40
N GLN A 384 -0.94 -40.92 -12.93
CA GLN A 384 -2.41 -40.98 -12.99
C GLN A 384 -3.02 -41.00 -11.59
N ALA A 385 -2.50 -41.85 -10.70
CA ALA A 385 -2.96 -41.93 -9.32
C ALA A 385 -2.67 -40.63 -8.56
N PHE A 386 -1.45 -40.09 -8.68
CA PHE A 386 -1.02 -38.84 -8.05
C PHE A 386 -1.91 -37.66 -8.46
N LEU A 387 -2.16 -37.52 -9.77
CA LEU A 387 -3.00 -36.45 -10.34
C LEU A 387 -4.49 -36.78 -10.33
N GLN A 388 -4.90 -37.96 -9.90
CA GLN A 388 -6.29 -38.43 -9.92
C GLN A 388 -6.96 -38.24 -11.30
N LEU A 389 -6.23 -38.54 -12.36
CA LEU A 389 -6.63 -38.36 -13.76
C LEU A 389 -6.34 -39.61 -14.59
N ASP A 390 -7.18 -39.89 -15.59
CA ASP A 390 -6.92 -40.91 -16.59
C ASP A 390 -5.74 -40.55 -17.52
N ALA A 391 -5.18 -41.56 -18.18
CA ALA A 391 -3.98 -41.38 -19.01
C ALA A 391 -4.17 -40.36 -20.15
N TYR A 392 -5.38 -40.28 -20.71
CA TYR A 392 -5.72 -39.32 -21.76
C TYR A 392 -5.62 -37.89 -21.25
N ARG A 393 -6.23 -37.58 -20.10
CA ARG A 393 -6.21 -36.22 -19.51
C ARG A 393 -4.85 -35.85 -18.95
N VAL A 394 -4.10 -36.79 -18.39
CA VAL A 394 -2.70 -36.56 -17.98
C VAL A 394 -1.86 -36.12 -19.19
N THR A 395 -2.02 -36.78 -20.34
CA THR A 395 -1.32 -36.43 -21.57
C THR A 395 -1.70 -35.03 -22.04
N ARG A 396 -2.99 -34.68 -22.00
CA ARG A 396 -3.45 -33.31 -22.34
C ARG A 396 -2.86 -32.26 -21.42
N LEU A 397 -2.91 -32.47 -20.11
CA LEU A 397 -2.33 -31.57 -19.11
C LEU A 397 -0.86 -31.26 -19.42
N LYS A 398 -0.09 -32.29 -19.78
CA LYS A 398 1.32 -32.15 -20.17
C LYS A 398 1.50 -31.38 -21.47
N ASN A 399 0.75 -31.73 -22.52
CA ASN A 399 0.89 -31.14 -23.86
C ASN A 399 0.61 -29.63 -23.88
N ILE A 400 -0.36 -29.16 -23.10
CA ILE A 400 -0.68 -27.73 -23.01
C ILE A 400 0.12 -27.00 -21.92
N ASN A 401 1.10 -27.68 -21.29
CA ASN A 401 1.84 -27.19 -20.12
C ASN A 401 0.90 -26.59 -19.07
N GLY A 402 -0.14 -27.35 -18.71
CA GLY A 402 -1.22 -26.87 -17.86
C GLY A 402 -0.83 -26.79 -16.39
N GLY A 403 -1.31 -25.73 -15.74
CA GLY A 403 -1.17 -25.48 -14.30
C GLY A 403 -2.28 -26.10 -13.45
N LEU A 404 -2.42 -25.61 -12.22
CA LEU A 404 -3.47 -26.07 -11.28
C LEU A 404 -4.88 -25.83 -11.84
N ASN A 405 -5.10 -24.73 -12.57
CA ASN A 405 -6.40 -24.43 -13.16
C ASN A 405 -6.77 -25.41 -14.27
N VAL A 406 -5.83 -25.81 -15.13
CA VAL A 406 -6.10 -26.82 -16.17
C VAL A 406 -6.40 -28.18 -15.53
N LEU A 407 -5.68 -28.54 -14.46
CA LEU A 407 -5.93 -29.75 -13.70
C LEU A 407 -7.36 -29.78 -13.12
N GLU A 408 -7.82 -28.67 -12.54
CA GLU A 408 -9.19 -28.50 -12.04
C GLU A 408 -10.23 -28.77 -13.15
N TRP A 409 -10.09 -28.12 -14.31
CA TRP A 409 -10.99 -28.30 -15.44
C TRP A 409 -10.98 -29.72 -16.01
N LEU A 410 -9.80 -30.35 -16.12
CA LEU A 410 -9.70 -31.73 -16.60
C LEU A 410 -10.34 -32.73 -15.61
N ARG A 411 -10.23 -32.50 -14.31
CA ARG A 411 -10.93 -33.29 -13.29
C ARG A 411 -12.44 -33.14 -13.39
N TYR A 412 -12.92 -31.92 -13.63
CA TYR A 412 -14.33 -31.67 -13.92
C TYR A 412 -14.79 -32.44 -15.16
N GLU A 413 -14.04 -32.39 -16.26
CA GLU A 413 -14.31 -33.15 -17.49
C GLU A 413 -14.38 -34.66 -17.23
N GLN A 414 -13.50 -35.19 -16.38
CA GLN A 414 -13.51 -36.59 -15.98
C GLN A 414 -14.71 -36.95 -15.11
N LYS A 415 -15.02 -36.12 -14.10
CA LYS A 415 -16.17 -36.31 -13.21
C LYS A 415 -17.48 -36.34 -14.00
N MET A 416 -17.64 -35.42 -14.95
CA MET A 416 -18.84 -35.37 -15.80
C MET A 416 -18.94 -36.61 -16.70
N ARG A 417 -17.83 -37.05 -17.29
CA ARG A 417 -17.79 -38.32 -18.05
C ARG A 417 -18.20 -39.52 -17.20
N ASN A 418 -17.70 -39.61 -15.96
CA ASN A 418 -18.03 -40.71 -15.06
C ASN A 418 -19.51 -40.72 -14.66
N ASN A 419 -20.14 -39.53 -14.61
CA ASN A 419 -21.57 -39.37 -14.34
C ASN A 419 -22.44 -39.53 -15.62
N GLY A 420 -21.89 -40.06 -16.71
CA GLY A 420 -22.62 -40.29 -17.98
C GLY A 420 -22.74 -39.08 -18.90
N SER A 421 -22.20 -37.92 -18.52
CA SER A 421 -22.19 -36.70 -19.37
C SER A 421 -20.94 -36.64 -20.24
N HIS A 422 -21.10 -36.66 -21.57
CA HIS A 422 -19.99 -36.56 -22.51
C HIS A 422 -19.55 -35.10 -22.76
N ILE A 423 -19.02 -34.45 -21.72
CA ILE A 423 -18.40 -33.13 -21.85
C ILE A 423 -16.94 -33.30 -22.27
N LYS A 424 -16.55 -32.66 -23.37
CA LYS A 424 -15.16 -32.59 -23.85
C LYS A 424 -14.79 -31.15 -24.16
N MET A 425 -13.81 -30.62 -23.45
CA MET A 425 -13.27 -29.28 -23.70
C MET A 425 -12.20 -29.37 -24.78
N THR A 426 -12.07 -28.36 -25.63
CA THR A 426 -10.92 -28.28 -26.54
C THR A 426 -9.67 -27.75 -25.82
N ASP A 427 -8.50 -27.98 -26.40
CA ASP A 427 -7.25 -27.46 -25.85
C ASP A 427 -7.20 -25.92 -25.92
N GLU A 428 -7.87 -25.29 -26.89
CA GLU A 428 -8.00 -23.82 -26.92
C GLU A 428 -8.90 -23.30 -25.80
N THR A 429 -9.95 -24.04 -25.42
CA THR A 429 -10.81 -23.72 -24.28
C THR A 429 -10.02 -23.78 -22.98
N LEU A 430 -9.29 -24.87 -22.75
CA LEU A 430 -8.43 -25.03 -21.56
C LEU A 430 -7.35 -23.94 -21.48
N SER A 431 -6.69 -23.67 -22.61
CA SER A 431 -5.67 -22.62 -22.69
C SER A 431 -6.26 -21.24 -22.38
N TYR A 432 -7.46 -20.93 -22.87
CA TYR A 432 -8.14 -19.68 -22.58
C TYR A 432 -8.49 -19.54 -21.10
N LEU A 433 -9.08 -20.57 -20.49
CA LEU A 433 -9.44 -20.58 -19.07
C LEU A 433 -8.22 -20.36 -18.19
N SER A 434 -7.12 -21.08 -18.48
CA SER A 434 -5.85 -20.93 -17.75
C SER A 434 -5.23 -19.54 -17.91
N GLN A 435 -5.18 -19.00 -19.14
CA GLN A 435 -4.61 -17.68 -19.41
C GLN A 435 -5.41 -16.55 -18.76
N LYS A 436 -6.74 -16.69 -18.74
CA LYS A 436 -7.65 -15.72 -18.11
C LYS A 436 -7.87 -15.97 -16.62
N LYS A 437 -7.30 -17.05 -16.08
CA LYS A 437 -7.41 -17.48 -14.67
C LYS A 437 -8.86 -17.65 -14.23
N ILE A 438 -9.67 -18.28 -15.07
CA ILE A 438 -11.08 -18.52 -14.81
C ILE A 438 -11.21 -19.84 -14.05
N SER A 439 -11.66 -19.78 -12.79
CA SER A 439 -11.87 -20.95 -11.95
C SER A 439 -13.17 -21.67 -12.30
N LEU A 440 -13.25 -22.96 -11.98
CA LEU A 440 -14.51 -23.71 -12.13
C LEU A 440 -15.61 -23.15 -11.22
N HIS A 441 -15.24 -22.82 -9.98
CA HIS A 441 -16.18 -22.35 -8.95
C HIS A 441 -16.91 -21.07 -9.39
N ASP A 442 -16.21 -20.12 -10.01
CA ASP A 442 -16.83 -18.89 -10.50
C ASP A 442 -17.85 -19.14 -11.62
N CYS A 443 -17.69 -20.24 -12.36
CA CYS A 443 -18.48 -20.56 -13.54
C CYS A 443 -19.71 -21.43 -13.27
N GLU A 444 -19.96 -21.86 -12.03
CA GLU A 444 -21.04 -22.81 -11.72
C GLU A 444 -22.40 -22.39 -12.28
N ASP A 445 -22.79 -21.13 -12.12
CA ASP A 445 -24.09 -20.63 -12.57
C ASP A 445 -24.21 -20.65 -14.09
N ILE A 446 -23.26 -20.05 -14.80
CA ILE A 446 -23.30 -20.01 -16.27
C ILE A 446 -23.13 -21.41 -16.89
N LEU A 447 -22.47 -22.34 -16.20
CA LEU A 447 -22.36 -23.73 -16.65
C LEU A 447 -23.67 -24.49 -16.48
N LYS A 448 -24.43 -24.27 -15.39
CA LYS A 448 -25.80 -24.79 -15.24
C LYS A 448 -26.68 -24.32 -16.40
N GLU A 449 -26.51 -23.06 -16.77
CA GLU A 449 -27.25 -22.42 -17.85
C GLU A 449 -26.88 -22.92 -19.26
N LEU A 450 -25.60 -23.11 -19.56
CA LEU A 450 -25.13 -23.45 -20.92
C LEU A 450 -24.94 -24.95 -21.17
N GLY A 451 -24.71 -25.75 -20.12
CA GLY A 451 -24.37 -27.18 -20.20
C GLY A 451 -23.05 -27.49 -20.92
N SER A 452 -22.28 -26.48 -21.34
CA SER A 452 -21.05 -26.66 -22.13
C SER A 452 -20.01 -25.57 -21.84
N VAL A 453 -18.84 -26.00 -21.38
CA VAL A 453 -17.67 -25.13 -21.15
C VAL A 453 -17.19 -24.47 -22.44
N ASN A 454 -17.25 -25.18 -23.58
CA ASN A 454 -16.83 -24.61 -24.87
C ASN A 454 -17.80 -23.49 -25.31
N ARG A 455 -19.12 -23.68 -25.14
CA ARG A 455 -20.11 -22.62 -25.44
C ARG A 455 -19.87 -21.40 -24.56
N MET A 456 -19.63 -21.61 -23.27
CA MET A 456 -19.31 -20.56 -22.31
C MET A 456 -18.09 -19.75 -22.76
N VAL A 457 -16.96 -20.41 -23.04
CA VAL A 457 -15.73 -19.73 -23.47
C VAL A 457 -15.93 -19.01 -24.81
N ASN A 458 -16.66 -19.60 -25.76
CA ASN A 458 -16.95 -18.96 -27.03
C ASN A 458 -17.84 -17.72 -26.85
N TYR A 459 -18.80 -17.75 -25.93
CA TYR A 459 -19.62 -16.60 -25.59
C TYR A 459 -18.78 -15.50 -24.92
N MET A 460 -17.94 -15.84 -23.93
CA MET A 460 -17.00 -14.93 -23.28
C MET A 460 -16.06 -14.24 -24.29
N LYS A 461 -15.51 -15.00 -25.26
CA LYS A 461 -14.61 -14.48 -26.30
C LYS A 461 -15.28 -13.46 -27.24
N LYS A 462 -16.61 -13.54 -27.41
CA LYS A 462 -17.38 -12.62 -28.25
C LYS A 462 -17.73 -11.31 -27.55
N GLN A 463 -17.62 -11.27 -26.22
CA GLN A 463 -17.93 -10.06 -25.45
C GLN A 463 -16.78 -9.06 -25.47
N THR A 464 -17.12 -7.78 -25.40
CA THR A 464 -16.17 -6.66 -25.20
C THR A 464 -15.71 -6.52 -23.74
N ILE A 465 -16.22 -7.37 -22.86
CA ILE A 465 -15.98 -7.34 -21.42
C ILE A 465 -14.66 -8.05 -21.08
N ALA A 466 -13.89 -7.48 -20.16
CA ALA A 466 -12.72 -8.14 -19.62
C ALA A 466 -13.11 -9.47 -18.95
N PRO A 467 -12.46 -10.62 -19.24
CA PRO A 467 -12.87 -11.92 -18.72
C PRO A 467 -13.00 -12.00 -17.19
N SER A 468 -12.18 -11.24 -16.45
CA SER A 468 -12.24 -11.16 -14.99
C SER A 468 -13.51 -10.50 -14.44
N ARG A 469 -14.24 -9.73 -15.25
CA ARG A 469 -15.51 -9.06 -14.87
C ARG A 469 -16.73 -9.68 -15.52
N PHE A 470 -16.52 -10.57 -16.50
CA PHE A 470 -17.59 -11.12 -17.32
C PHE A 470 -18.67 -11.80 -16.46
N LEU A 471 -18.27 -12.69 -15.55
CA LEU A 471 -19.21 -13.45 -14.72
C LEU A 471 -20.01 -12.55 -13.77
N THR A 472 -19.35 -11.53 -13.20
CA THR A 472 -20.01 -10.52 -12.35
C THR A 472 -21.04 -9.72 -13.13
N ILE A 473 -20.65 -9.16 -14.29
CA ILE A 473 -21.56 -8.36 -15.13
C ILE A 473 -22.73 -9.21 -15.64
N TRP A 474 -22.47 -10.47 -16.00
CA TRP A 474 -23.51 -11.39 -16.44
C TRP A 474 -24.52 -11.67 -15.32
N ARG A 475 -24.08 -11.98 -14.09
CA ARG A 475 -24.96 -12.15 -12.93
C ARG A 475 -25.76 -10.88 -12.63
N ASP A 476 -25.09 -9.73 -12.56
CA ASP A 476 -25.73 -8.43 -12.28
C ASP A 476 -26.81 -8.11 -13.32
N TYR A 477 -26.50 -8.38 -14.59
CA TYR A 477 -27.45 -8.22 -15.68
C TYR A 477 -28.66 -9.14 -15.52
N LEU A 478 -28.49 -10.43 -15.23
CA LEU A 478 -29.62 -11.34 -15.01
C LEU A 478 -30.50 -10.92 -13.84
N HIS A 479 -29.90 -10.44 -12.74
CA HIS A 479 -30.65 -9.91 -11.60
C HIS A 479 -31.48 -8.68 -11.99
N MET A 480 -30.90 -7.73 -12.75
CA MET A 480 -31.64 -6.56 -13.23
C MET A 480 -32.69 -6.94 -14.26
N ALA A 481 -32.39 -7.85 -15.18
CA ALA A 481 -33.33 -8.33 -16.18
C ALA A 481 -34.55 -8.99 -15.53
N SER A 482 -34.33 -9.83 -14.51
CA SER A 482 -35.40 -10.42 -13.71
C SER A 482 -36.23 -9.36 -12.97
N ALA A 483 -35.58 -8.34 -12.38
CA ALA A 483 -36.28 -7.24 -11.71
C ALA A 483 -37.12 -6.38 -12.66
N GLU A 484 -36.74 -6.32 -13.94
CA GLU A 484 -37.52 -5.68 -15.00
C GLU A 484 -38.55 -6.61 -15.65
N GLY A 485 -38.69 -7.84 -15.15
CA GLY A 485 -39.67 -8.82 -15.65
C GLY A 485 -39.32 -9.43 -17.00
N LEU A 486 -38.05 -9.36 -17.43
CA LEU A 486 -37.60 -10.02 -18.66
C LEU A 486 -37.58 -11.55 -18.47
N ASP A 487 -38.02 -12.28 -19.49
CA ASP A 487 -38.05 -13.74 -19.48
C ASP A 487 -36.63 -14.32 -19.61
N LEU A 488 -36.12 -14.86 -18.50
CA LEU A 488 -34.78 -15.45 -18.47
C LEU A 488 -34.72 -16.85 -19.09
N THR A 489 -35.85 -17.44 -19.50
CA THR A 489 -35.85 -18.72 -20.23
C THR A 489 -35.45 -18.54 -21.70
N ASP A 490 -35.56 -17.32 -22.25
CA ASP A 490 -35.11 -16.98 -23.60
C ASP A 490 -33.58 -16.80 -23.64
N ASP A 491 -32.91 -17.58 -24.50
CA ASP A 491 -31.47 -17.48 -24.77
C ASP A 491 -31.04 -16.07 -25.19
N ILE A 492 -31.88 -15.31 -25.89
CA ILE A 492 -31.56 -13.94 -26.34
C ILE A 492 -31.46 -12.99 -25.15
N VAL A 493 -32.37 -13.16 -24.18
CA VAL A 493 -32.37 -12.39 -22.92
C VAL A 493 -31.24 -12.87 -22.04
N ARG A 494 -31.06 -14.18 -21.88
CA ARG A 494 -30.09 -14.75 -20.93
C ARG A 494 -28.63 -14.62 -21.37
N LEU A 495 -28.39 -14.66 -22.68
CA LEU A 495 -27.07 -14.61 -23.32
C LEU A 495 -27.04 -13.55 -24.43
N PRO A 496 -27.26 -12.28 -24.09
CA PRO A 496 -27.34 -11.21 -25.08
C PRO A 496 -26.04 -11.12 -25.88
N LYS A 497 -26.17 -10.80 -27.18
CA LYS A 497 -25.02 -10.63 -28.08
C LYS A 497 -24.05 -9.56 -27.56
N ASP A 498 -24.58 -8.46 -27.04
CA ASP A 498 -23.85 -7.39 -26.35
C ASP A 498 -24.30 -7.29 -24.90
N LEU A 499 -23.65 -8.08 -24.03
CA LEU A 499 -23.94 -8.10 -22.60
C LEU A 499 -23.67 -6.76 -21.93
N LYS A 500 -22.62 -6.05 -22.36
CA LYS A 500 -22.24 -4.78 -21.74
C LYS A 500 -23.26 -3.69 -22.07
N GLY A 501 -23.67 -3.59 -23.32
CA GLY A 501 -24.71 -2.66 -23.74
C GLY A 501 -26.02 -2.89 -22.99
N LYS A 502 -26.47 -4.15 -22.89
CA LYS A 502 -27.72 -4.49 -22.16
C LYS A 502 -27.62 -4.26 -20.65
N HIS A 503 -26.47 -4.56 -20.05
CA HIS A 503 -26.21 -4.21 -18.66
C HIS A 503 -26.31 -2.68 -18.44
N ASP A 504 -25.66 -1.88 -19.29
CA ASP A 504 -25.60 -0.43 -19.13
C ASP A 504 -26.95 0.25 -19.38
N GLU A 505 -27.77 -0.29 -20.27
CA GLU A 505 -29.17 0.10 -20.47
C GLU A 505 -29.97 -0.04 -19.17
N LEU A 506 -29.90 -1.21 -18.52
CA LEU A 506 -30.64 -1.46 -17.27
C LEU A 506 -30.10 -0.62 -16.09
N VAL A 507 -28.78 -0.42 -16.02
CA VAL A 507 -28.20 0.51 -15.04
C VAL A 507 -28.71 1.94 -15.27
N GLY A 508 -28.80 2.38 -16.52
CA GLY A 508 -29.35 3.67 -16.90
C GLY A 508 -30.80 3.85 -16.42
N LEU A 509 -31.67 2.88 -16.72
CA LEU A 509 -33.07 2.88 -16.28
C LEU A 509 -33.19 2.94 -14.75
N ARG A 510 -32.39 2.13 -14.05
CA ARG A 510 -32.35 2.14 -12.57
C ARG A 510 -31.90 3.50 -12.02
N ASN A 511 -30.90 4.12 -12.63
CA ASN A 511 -30.41 5.44 -12.21
C ASN A 511 -31.46 6.52 -12.43
N ILE A 512 -32.17 6.51 -13.56
CA ILE A 512 -33.29 7.43 -13.83
C ILE A 512 -34.37 7.27 -12.75
N ARG A 513 -34.82 6.04 -12.46
CA ARG A 513 -35.80 5.77 -11.40
C ARG A 513 -35.33 6.26 -10.03
N LEU A 514 -34.05 6.08 -9.71
CA LEU A 514 -33.47 6.55 -8.44
C LEU A 514 -33.43 8.07 -8.37
N MET A 515 -33.08 8.75 -9.46
CA MET A 515 -33.11 10.21 -9.54
C MET A 515 -34.53 10.75 -9.40
N GLU A 516 -35.50 10.16 -10.09
CA GLU A 516 -36.93 10.53 -9.96
C GLU A 516 -37.45 10.32 -8.55
N LYS A 517 -37.09 9.20 -7.92
CA LYS A 517 -37.46 8.92 -6.53
C LYS A 517 -36.86 9.95 -5.57
N ARG A 518 -35.56 10.25 -5.71
CA ARG A 518 -34.89 11.29 -4.89
C ARG A 518 -35.52 12.66 -5.09
N LYS A 519 -35.84 13.02 -6.33
CA LYS A 519 -36.53 14.29 -6.64
C LYS A 519 -37.89 14.36 -5.94
N LYS A 520 -38.70 13.30 -6.00
CA LYS A 520 -39.99 13.22 -5.28
C LYS A 520 -39.82 13.29 -3.77
N GLU A 521 -38.81 12.63 -3.22
CA GLU A 521 -38.48 12.68 -1.78
C GLU A 521 -38.04 14.08 -1.33
N GLU A 522 -37.27 14.80 -2.14
CA GLU A 522 -36.88 16.19 -1.89
C GLU A 522 -38.07 17.15 -2.00
N GLU A 523 -38.90 17.01 -3.04
CA GLU A 523 -40.15 17.78 -3.19
C GLU A 523 -41.09 17.58 -1.99
N GLU A 524 -41.25 16.34 -1.53
CA GLU A 524 -42.03 16.01 -0.33
C GLU A 524 -41.45 16.65 0.94
N LYS A 525 -40.11 16.61 1.08
CA LYS A 525 -39.40 17.20 2.22
C LYS A 525 -39.60 18.72 2.26
N PHE A 526 -39.45 19.40 1.12
CA PHE A 526 -39.69 20.85 1.03
C PHE A 526 -41.15 21.18 1.30
N ARG A 527 -42.11 20.41 0.76
CA ARG A 527 -43.55 20.61 1.05
C ARG A 527 -43.86 20.55 2.54
N LYS A 528 -43.28 19.59 3.27
CA LYS A 528 -43.45 19.46 4.74
C LYS A 528 -42.83 20.64 5.50
N LEU A 529 -41.65 21.09 5.09
CA LEU A 529 -40.99 22.26 5.68
C LEU A 529 -41.81 23.53 5.42
N ASP A 530 -42.25 23.77 4.18
CA ASP A 530 -43.07 24.92 3.81
C ASP A 530 -44.40 24.96 4.56
N ALA A 531 -45.06 23.81 4.74
CA ALA A 531 -46.26 23.73 5.56
C ALA A 531 -46.02 24.16 7.02
N SER A 532 -44.85 23.80 7.57
CA SER A 532 -44.45 24.16 8.93
C SER A 532 -44.03 25.63 9.03
N ILE A 533 -43.29 26.14 8.06
CA ILE A 533 -42.90 27.55 7.93
C ILE A 533 -44.16 28.43 7.84
N LYS A 534 -45.15 28.05 7.02
CA LYS A 534 -46.41 28.78 6.87
C LYS A 534 -47.19 28.92 8.18
N LYS A 535 -47.05 27.97 9.13
CA LYS A 535 -47.65 28.06 10.46
C LYS A 535 -47.08 29.22 11.29
N TYR A 536 -45.77 29.44 11.21
CA TYR A 536 -45.07 30.49 11.97
C TYR A 536 -44.95 31.81 11.18
N TYR A 537 -45.19 31.79 9.86
CA TYR A 537 -45.07 32.97 9.00
C TYR A 537 -45.88 34.19 9.50
N PRO A 538 -47.15 34.07 9.93
CA PRO A 538 -47.90 35.21 10.48
C PRO A 538 -47.28 35.82 11.76
N MET A 539 -46.45 35.05 12.48
CA MET A 539 -45.75 35.54 13.67
C MET A 539 -44.47 36.31 13.31
N VAL A 540 -43.96 36.20 12.09
CA VAL A 540 -42.73 36.90 11.66
C VAL A 540 -43.00 38.05 10.72
N THR A 541 -44.20 38.15 10.12
CA THR A 541 -44.61 39.34 9.37
C THR A 541 -44.54 40.61 10.21
N ARG A 542 -44.67 40.51 11.53
CA ARG A 542 -44.45 41.64 12.46
C ARG A 542 -43.03 42.23 12.38
N TYR A 543 -42.07 41.48 11.85
CA TYR A 543 -40.67 41.92 11.66
C TYR A 543 -40.43 42.58 10.31
N GLU A 544 -41.45 42.65 9.45
CA GLU A 544 -41.41 43.50 8.27
C GLU A 544 -41.22 44.95 8.68
N TRP A 545 -40.35 45.64 7.95
CA TRP A 545 -40.01 47.02 8.26
C TRP A 545 -39.54 47.74 7.02
N GLU A 546 -39.77 49.05 6.99
CA GLU A 546 -39.23 49.90 5.97
C GLU A 546 -38.93 51.30 6.50
N ASP A 547 -37.88 51.91 5.94
CA ASP A 547 -37.59 53.34 6.11
C ASP A 547 -37.58 54.05 4.74
N LYS A 548 -36.89 55.18 4.64
CA LYS A 548 -36.79 55.93 3.37
C LYS A 548 -35.97 55.19 2.29
N GLU A 549 -35.05 54.29 2.67
CA GLU A 549 -34.06 53.70 1.77
C GLU A 549 -34.08 52.15 1.72
N TYR A 550 -34.52 51.48 2.79
CA TYR A 550 -34.44 50.04 2.96
C TYR A 550 -35.78 49.40 3.33
N LYS A 551 -35.89 48.10 3.04
CA LYS A 551 -37.02 47.24 3.44
C LYS A 551 -36.51 45.88 3.94
N VAL A 552 -37.08 45.39 5.03
CA VAL A 552 -36.84 44.05 5.59
C VAL A 552 -38.06 43.18 5.33
N ILE A 553 -37.86 42.01 4.74
CA ILE A 553 -38.91 41.08 4.31
C ILE A 553 -38.60 39.68 4.84
N PRO A 554 -39.45 39.05 5.66
CA PRO A 554 -39.27 37.66 6.07
C PRO A 554 -39.36 36.67 4.91
N ALA A 555 -38.49 35.66 4.90
CA ALA A 555 -38.59 34.57 3.93
C ALA A 555 -39.86 33.73 4.18
N ALA A 556 -40.63 33.44 3.13
CA ALA A 556 -41.95 32.80 3.24
C ALA A 556 -41.94 31.29 2.95
N LYS A 557 -41.00 30.82 2.13
CA LYS A 557 -40.88 29.41 1.72
C LYS A 557 -39.44 29.02 1.41
N CYS A 558 -39.16 27.72 1.45
CA CYS A 558 -37.84 27.14 1.18
C CYS A 558 -37.28 27.57 -0.19
N GLU A 559 -38.12 27.67 -1.21
CA GLU A 559 -37.72 28.09 -2.56
C GLU A 559 -37.09 29.49 -2.57
N GLU A 560 -37.62 30.43 -1.78
CA GLU A 560 -37.08 31.79 -1.71
C GLU A 560 -35.68 31.82 -1.10
N LEU A 561 -35.42 31.02 -0.06
CA LEU A 561 -34.07 30.89 0.51
C LEU A 561 -33.08 30.33 -0.51
N ILE A 562 -33.52 29.39 -1.37
CA ILE A 562 -32.68 28.80 -2.42
C ILE A 562 -32.35 29.85 -3.49
N LEU A 563 -33.35 30.63 -3.92
CA LEU A 563 -33.16 31.70 -4.91
C LEU A 563 -32.26 32.81 -4.37
N GLU A 564 -32.53 33.27 -3.15
CA GLU A 564 -31.74 34.28 -2.44
C GLU A 564 -30.26 33.89 -2.38
N SER A 565 -30.02 32.64 -1.98
CA SER A 565 -28.68 32.11 -1.79
C SER A 565 -27.91 31.96 -3.09
N ARG A 566 -28.61 31.68 -4.19
CA ARG A 566 -28.00 31.65 -5.53
C ARG A 566 -27.63 33.04 -6.00
N GLN A 567 -28.48 34.05 -5.78
CA GLN A 567 -28.18 35.44 -6.16
C GLN A 567 -27.02 36.03 -5.35
N LEU A 568 -26.95 35.73 -4.04
CA LEU A 568 -25.89 36.20 -3.15
C LEU A 568 -24.66 35.27 -3.11
N HIS A 569 -24.63 34.18 -3.86
CA HIS A 569 -23.52 33.22 -3.86
C HIS A 569 -23.06 32.79 -2.45
N HIS A 570 -24.00 32.61 -1.52
CA HIS A 570 -23.72 32.24 -0.13
C HIS A 570 -24.65 31.12 0.38
N CYS A 571 -24.29 30.45 1.48
CA CYS A 571 -24.79 29.11 1.79
C CYS A 571 -26.18 29.02 2.46
N VAL A 572 -26.95 30.11 2.54
CA VAL A 572 -28.22 30.18 3.31
C VAL A 572 -29.31 29.20 2.84
N GLY A 573 -29.26 28.77 1.57
CA GLY A 573 -30.24 27.89 0.92
C GLY A 573 -29.62 26.60 0.37
N THR A 574 -28.31 26.40 0.59
CA THR A 574 -27.58 25.20 0.15
C THR A 574 -27.61 24.09 1.21
N SER A 575 -27.78 24.45 2.50
CA SER A 575 -28.05 23.50 3.59
C SER A 575 -29.52 23.59 4.04
N SER A 576 -30.12 22.44 4.38
CA SER A 576 -31.48 22.37 4.93
C SER A 576 -31.61 22.92 6.35
N ASP A 577 -30.52 23.38 6.98
CA ASP A 577 -30.52 23.74 8.39
C ASP A 577 -31.30 25.03 8.69
N TYR A 578 -31.19 26.05 7.85
CA TYR A 578 -31.99 27.27 8.01
C TYR A 578 -33.48 27.02 7.80
N MET A 579 -33.82 26.20 6.79
CA MET A 579 -35.21 25.78 6.53
C MET A 579 -35.80 25.00 7.71
N LYS A 580 -35.01 24.11 8.35
CA LYS A 580 -35.44 23.39 9.56
C LYS A 580 -35.66 24.34 10.74
N LYS A 581 -34.72 25.26 11.00
CA LYS A 581 -34.84 26.23 12.09
C LYS A 581 -36.07 27.14 11.93
N MET A 582 -36.39 27.53 10.70
CA MET A 582 -37.62 28.25 10.37
C MET A 582 -38.87 27.38 10.59
N ALA A 583 -38.86 26.13 10.10
CA ALA A 583 -39.96 25.19 10.29
C ALA A 583 -40.23 24.87 11.78
N GLU A 584 -39.23 24.96 12.64
CA GLU A 584 -39.32 24.76 14.10
C GLU A 584 -39.57 26.08 14.87
N GLY A 585 -39.58 27.23 14.19
CA GLY A 585 -39.75 28.55 14.80
C GLY A 585 -38.60 28.99 15.71
N ARG A 586 -37.37 28.44 15.55
CA ARG A 586 -36.20 28.80 16.39
C ARG A 586 -35.47 30.04 15.91
N SER A 587 -35.25 30.15 14.61
CA SER A 587 -34.69 31.35 13.97
C SER A 587 -35.33 31.55 12.60
N TRP A 588 -35.34 32.80 12.13
CA TRP A 588 -35.92 33.18 10.86
C TRP A 588 -34.93 33.92 9.98
N ILE A 589 -34.95 33.60 8.69
CA ILE A 589 -34.18 34.34 7.69
C ILE A 589 -35.04 35.50 7.18
N LEU A 590 -34.48 36.70 7.23
CA LEU A 590 -35.06 37.92 6.71
C LEU A 590 -34.17 38.46 5.58
N PHE A 591 -34.79 39.04 4.58
CA PHE A 591 -34.15 39.66 3.43
C PHE A 591 -34.15 41.17 3.62
N LEU A 592 -32.97 41.78 3.67
CA LEU A 592 -32.82 43.23 3.55
C LEU A 592 -32.75 43.58 2.06
N ARG A 593 -33.47 44.62 1.67
CA ARG A 593 -33.54 45.16 0.31
C ARG A 593 -33.36 46.66 0.30
N LYS A 594 -32.91 47.22 -0.82
CA LYS A 594 -32.97 48.66 -1.10
C LYS A 594 -34.32 48.98 -1.75
N LYS A 595 -34.99 50.06 -1.34
CA LYS A 595 -36.30 50.46 -1.91
C LYS A 595 -36.27 50.75 -3.41
N ILE A 596 -35.12 51.17 -3.93
CA ILE A 596 -34.93 51.42 -5.36
C ILE A 596 -34.96 50.15 -6.21
N ASN A 597 -34.71 48.97 -5.62
CA ASN A 597 -34.81 47.68 -6.30
C ASN A 597 -35.07 46.54 -5.31
N LEU A 598 -36.33 46.13 -5.17
CA LEU A 598 -36.74 45.09 -4.20
C LEU A 598 -36.47 43.65 -4.70
N GLU A 599 -36.33 43.46 -6.01
CA GLU A 599 -36.07 42.14 -6.62
C GLU A 599 -34.60 41.73 -6.52
N GLU A 600 -33.69 42.69 -6.31
CA GLU A 600 -32.26 42.44 -6.19
C GLU A 600 -31.85 42.10 -4.76
N SER A 601 -31.21 40.95 -4.59
CA SER A 601 -30.73 40.50 -3.28
C SER A 601 -29.66 41.43 -2.71
N TYR A 602 -29.82 41.86 -1.46
CA TYR A 602 -28.87 42.80 -0.81
C TYR A 602 -28.21 42.21 0.43
N TYR A 603 -28.97 41.83 1.47
CA TYR A 603 -28.46 41.02 2.60
C TYR A 603 -29.47 39.98 3.07
N THR A 604 -28.96 38.87 3.59
CA THR A 604 -29.70 37.95 4.46
C THR A 604 -29.39 38.24 5.92
N ILE A 605 -30.39 38.07 6.79
CA ILE A 605 -30.30 38.27 8.24
C ILE A 605 -30.89 37.03 8.92
N GLU A 606 -30.17 36.38 9.83
CA GLU A 606 -30.74 35.36 10.73
C GLU A 606 -31.12 36.00 12.07
N LEU A 607 -32.42 36.05 12.34
CA LEU A 607 -32.99 36.50 13.60
C LEU A 607 -33.32 35.29 14.49
N ASP A 608 -32.86 35.29 15.73
CA ASP A 608 -33.30 34.31 16.72
C ASP A 608 -34.70 34.65 17.24
N MET A 609 -35.62 33.70 17.20
CA MET A 609 -37.03 33.94 17.52
C MET A 609 -37.31 33.94 19.04
N GLN A 610 -36.40 33.42 19.86
CA GLN A 610 -36.55 33.37 21.32
C GLN A 610 -35.94 34.59 21.99
N THR A 611 -34.68 34.86 21.67
CA THR A 611 -33.89 35.98 22.21
C THR A 611 -34.16 37.30 21.48
N LYS A 612 -34.72 37.21 20.26
CA LYS A 612 -34.99 38.37 19.38
C LYS A 612 -33.73 39.14 18.98
N GLU A 613 -32.60 38.44 18.94
CA GLU A 613 -31.31 38.99 18.55
C GLU A 613 -30.89 38.55 17.14
N ILE A 614 -30.16 39.43 16.44
CA ILE A 614 -29.56 39.08 15.15
C ILE A 614 -28.36 38.17 15.43
N LYS A 615 -28.42 36.92 14.95
CA LYS A 615 -27.30 35.98 15.03
C LYS A 615 -26.21 36.30 14.04
N GLN A 616 -26.61 36.60 12.80
CA GLN A 616 -25.69 36.86 11.70
C GLN A 616 -26.41 37.56 10.55
N TRP A 617 -25.65 38.25 9.72
CA TRP A 617 -26.13 38.88 8.49
C TRP A 617 -25.00 38.99 7.47
N TYR A 618 -25.31 38.68 6.21
CA TYR A 618 -24.33 38.60 5.12
C TYR A 618 -24.91 39.04 3.78
N SER A 619 -24.04 39.56 2.93
CA SER A 619 -24.27 39.85 1.51
C SER A 619 -23.42 38.89 0.67
N THR A 620 -23.12 39.25 -0.58
CA THR A 620 -22.53 38.34 -1.56
C THR A 620 -21.22 37.72 -1.06
N PHE A 621 -21.08 36.39 -1.19
CA PHE A 621 -19.92 35.60 -0.73
C PHE A 621 -19.66 35.65 0.80
N ASP A 622 -20.71 35.63 1.62
CA ASP A 622 -20.61 35.69 3.09
C ASP A 622 -19.88 36.94 3.61
N ARG A 623 -19.95 38.06 2.86
CA ARG A 623 -19.28 39.32 3.19
C ARG A 623 -20.23 40.30 3.85
N GLN A 624 -19.66 41.26 4.58
CA GLN A 624 -20.37 42.40 5.15
C GLN A 624 -19.86 43.73 4.55
N PRO A 625 -20.11 44.00 3.25
CA PRO A 625 -19.85 45.32 2.71
C PRO A 625 -20.62 46.40 3.48
N ASP A 626 -20.20 47.66 3.38
CA ASP A 626 -20.92 48.80 4.00
C ASP A 626 -21.32 48.59 5.48
N LYS A 627 -20.50 47.84 6.23
CA LYS A 627 -20.85 47.31 7.56
C LYS A 627 -21.34 48.38 8.52
N LYS A 628 -20.74 49.58 8.48
CA LYS A 628 -21.14 50.70 9.33
C LYS A 628 -22.55 51.19 9.02
N THR A 629 -22.92 51.25 7.75
CA THR A 629 -24.24 51.69 7.29
C THR A 629 -25.28 50.63 7.59
N VAL A 630 -25.03 49.38 7.19
CA VAL A 630 -25.97 48.27 7.41
C VAL A 630 -26.16 48.00 8.91
N SER A 631 -25.11 48.06 9.72
CA SER A 631 -25.26 47.92 11.19
C SER A 631 -26.12 49.02 11.81
N LYS A 632 -26.12 50.24 11.27
CA LYS A 632 -27.02 51.32 11.74
C LYS A 632 -28.47 51.00 11.37
N VAL A 633 -28.71 50.56 10.13
CA VAL A 633 -30.04 50.16 9.65
C VAL A 633 -30.59 48.99 10.48
N LEU A 634 -29.79 47.96 10.73
CA LEU A 634 -30.20 46.81 11.55
C LEU A 634 -30.47 47.17 13.00
N LYS A 635 -29.69 48.09 13.60
CA LYS A 635 -29.96 48.60 14.95
C LYS A 635 -31.24 49.44 15.00
N HIS A 636 -31.48 50.23 13.97
CA HIS A 636 -32.70 51.03 13.84
C HIS A 636 -33.92 50.13 13.76
N TRP A 637 -33.90 49.16 12.85
CA TRP A 637 -34.94 48.14 12.72
C TRP A 637 -35.17 47.34 14.01
N LEU A 638 -34.12 46.85 14.68
CA LEU A 638 -34.24 46.14 15.96
C LEU A 638 -34.91 46.98 17.04
N ASN A 639 -34.59 48.27 17.14
CA ASN A 639 -35.22 49.15 18.13
C ASN A 639 -36.68 49.43 17.79
N ASP A 640 -36.99 49.75 16.53
CA ASP A 640 -38.33 50.15 16.10
C ASP A 640 -39.33 49.01 16.07
N VAL A 641 -38.90 47.83 15.62
CA VAL A 641 -39.83 46.73 15.30
C VAL A 641 -39.70 45.57 16.28
N VAL A 642 -38.50 45.31 16.79
CA VAL A 642 -38.27 44.18 17.69
C VAL A 642 -38.45 44.56 19.16
N ARG A 643 -38.06 45.79 19.56
CA ARG A 643 -38.14 46.26 20.95
C ARG A 643 -39.34 47.17 21.25
N ASN A 644 -39.75 48.05 20.34
CA ASN A 644 -40.86 48.98 20.59
C ASN A 644 -42.26 48.34 20.43
N HIS A 645 -42.40 47.21 19.72
CA HIS A 645 -43.68 46.51 19.61
C HIS A 645 -44.11 45.78 20.89
N GLU A 646 -43.20 45.54 21.86
CA GLU A 646 -43.53 44.97 23.17
C GLU A 646 -44.16 45.99 24.14
N LEU A 647 -44.09 47.29 23.84
CA LEU A 647 -44.67 48.34 24.70
C LEU A 647 -46.10 48.72 24.30
N ARG A 648 -46.67 48.07 23.27
CA ARG A 648 -48.02 48.37 22.73
C ARG A 648 -48.94 47.14 22.56
N THR A 649 -48.55 45.99 23.08
CA THR A 649 -49.40 44.79 23.26
C THR A 649 -49.32 44.38 24.71
#